data_AF-A0A931JZ00-F1
#
_entry.id   AF-A0A931JZ00-F1
#
_cell.length_a   1.000
_cell.length_b   1.000
_cell.length_c   1.000
_cell.angle_alpha   90.00
_cell.angle_beta   90.00
_cell.angle_gamma   90.00
#
_symmetry.space_group_name_H-M   'P 1'
#
loop_
_entity.id
_entity.type
_entity.pdbx_description
1 polymer ?
#
loop_
_entity_poly.entity_id
_entity_poly.type
_entity_poly.pdbx_seq_one_letter_code
_entity_poly.pdbx_strand_id
1 'polypeptide(L)'
;MSTRLFLRARISVGLAVCMLAGFATPLASALQPQVAAAPAAAPVGQQAELLHLWSLAHDGDNKGFDEALAGIASEPHALLHEDAAALHAHFADREKTRNDRIAEVKTDFDKALAEPRTDLTLSKALRSVLEWHELATDKAAVLADPRVQEVVAASDAAARKAEERGDQLTSGELFVLLDLLMDVKGTYKPDVRRLGQRQEMLRLYVPERLWELRNERAKAGGDKPLPPYNPFGDDWKVKLASIDDVMLERALQYTRRHVSQKPMSELLMGGLDNIRTMVTTQDLGAVFPKLKDEAARKKMLAFIDDKEAGLANVQEVDPVHVSRLIGDLMEENNDTVGIATPALLHEFGSGAMSRLDEFSEIIWPDEVRRFQKATQGRFVGVGIQIEYDELQNIRVVSPIEGTPAQRAGIKPGDIIAKVDGRSIFGLSLDQAVDVITGPENTDVELTIERPIDDPSKDAAKTDTKDDATKGDAKAADKKPEQKKETLTFKLHRSVIKVVTVKGWKREGAKEDAWDWYIDPANKIGYVRLTQFADTSCAELERAISEMKSHGLNALVFDLRFDPGGLLDQAVCIARKFVNVEGGPIVRTQGPNKRLESTEWSDPSEASLANIPVIVLVNQGSASASEIVSGCISTYAHKGQLDALILGARSYGKGSVQNVLPVTPNCIIKVTTAYYMLPNNKIIHRLPGAEEWGIEPDLKVEMLPKQTTNALLLRRDADIVPLTKDGIDQSAKSPPNPDDLLTKGTDLQLETAVLLLKARVLAQHMPEATAQTKDNQRQIP
;
A
#
# COMPACT_ATOMS: atom_id res chain seq x y z
N MET A 1 -10.97 3.75 0.16
CA MET A 1 -11.07 2.29 0.42
C MET A 1 -9.69 1.61 0.27
N SER A 2 -8.63 2.15 0.91
CA SER A 2 -7.22 1.68 0.71
C SER A 2 -6.43 1.47 2.01
N THR A 3 -7.08 1.08 3.12
CA THR A 3 -6.35 0.93 4.40
C THR A 3 -7.00 -0.05 5.40
N ARG A 4 -7.53 -1.19 4.96
CA ARG A 4 -8.04 -2.21 5.89
C ARG A 4 -7.74 -3.63 5.43
N LEU A 5 -6.61 -4.18 5.88
CA LEU A 5 -6.53 -5.52 6.49
C LEU A 5 -5.13 -5.79 7.10
N PHE A 6 -4.62 -4.93 7.97
CA PHE A 6 -3.43 -5.24 8.78
C PHE A 6 -3.62 -4.75 10.21
N LEU A 7 -4.43 -5.48 11.00
CA LEU A 7 -4.27 -5.52 12.45
C LEU A 7 -5.10 -6.66 13.06
N ARG A 8 -4.41 -7.70 13.54
CA ARG A 8 -4.62 -8.44 14.80
C ARG A 8 -4.19 -9.90 14.64
N ALA A 9 -2.95 -10.20 15.04
CA ALA A 9 -2.56 -11.53 15.48
C ALA A 9 -1.50 -11.41 16.58
N ARG A 10 -1.86 -11.81 17.81
CA ARG A 10 -0.92 -11.98 18.93
C ARG A 10 -0.24 -13.34 18.78
N ILE A 11 1.09 -13.36 18.88
CA ILE A 11 1.93 -14.55 18.81
C ILE A 11 2.26 -15.04 20.22
N SER A 12 2.22 -16.35 20.44
CA SER A 12 2.94 -17.01 21.54
C SER A 12 3.52 -18.32 21.02
N VAL A 13 4.84 -18.37 20.78
CA VAL A 13 5.60 -19.62 20.67
C VAL A 13 6.63 -19.63 21.80
N GLY A 14 6.81 -20.78 22.44
CA GLY A 14 7.92 -21.07 23.34
C GLY A 14 8.62 -22.33 22.82
N LEU A 15 9.93 -22.25 22.64
CA LEU A 15 10.82 -23.38 22.42
C LEU A 15 11.83 -23.37 23.59
N ALA A 16 11.97 -24.50 24.28
CA ALA A 16 12.99 -24.70 25.30
C ALA A 16 14.22 -25.40 24.69
N VAL A 17 15.41 -24.89 25.01
CA VAL A 17 16.70 -25.54 24.83
C VAL A 17 17.25 -25.84 26.23
N CYS A 18 17.69 -27.09 26.46
CA CYS A 18 18.54 -27.44 27.59
C CYS A 18 20.02 -27.37 27.17
N MET A 19 20.82 -26.65 27.95
CA MET A 19 22.29 -26.74 27.96
C MET A 19 22.76 -28.02 28.66
N LEU A 20 24.00 -28.44 28.37
CA LEU A 20 24.98 -28.83 29.39
C LEU A 20 26.43 -28.66 28.90
N ALA A 21 27.12 -27.73 29.58
CA ALA A 21 28.52 -27.69 30.05
C ALA A 21 29.69 -28.35 29.28
N GLY A 22 30.80 -27.59 29.17
CA GLY A 22 32.04 -27.99 29.86
C GLY A 22 33.40 -27.74 29.19
N PHE A 23 34.22 -26.96 29.90
CA PHE A 23 35.70 -26.92 29.97
C PHE A 23 36.56 -25.96 29.11
N ALA A 24 37.37 -25.20 29.86
CA ALA A 24 38.50 -24.36 29.47
C ALA A 24 39.80 -25.19 29.32
N THR A 25 40.80 -24.84 28.51
CA THR A 25 41.93 -23.91 28.78
C THR A 25 42.93 -23.95 27.58
N PRO A 26 43.96 -23.06 27.51
CA PRO A 26 44.52 -22.52 26.26
C PRO A 26 45.91 -23.06 25.87
N LEU A 27 46.42 -22.70 24.68
CA LEU A 27 47.86 -22.52 24.40
C LEU A 27 48.12 -21.77 23.07
N ALA A 28 49.25 -21.07 23.04
CA ALA A 28 49.67 -20.03 22.11
C ALA A 28 50.61 -20.51 20.97
N SER A 29 51.00 -19.55 20.10
CA SER A 29 52.11 -19.56 19.11
C SER A 29 51.71 -20.04 17.70
N ALA A 30 52.13 -19.50 16.56
CA ALA A 30 53.13 -18.48 16.19
C ALA A 30 52.74 -17.82 14.85
N LEU A 31 53.29 -16.63 14.57
CA LEU A 31 53.31 -15.99 13.25
C LEU A 31 54.23 -16.75 12.26
N GLN A 32 53.81 -16.84 11.00
CA GLN A 32 54.69 -16.71 9.82
C GLN A 32 53.88 -16.26 8.59
N PRO A 33 54.48 -15.50 7.64
CA PRO A 33 53.75 -14.83 6.56
C PRO A 33 53.55 -15.75 5.35
N GLN A 34 52.32 -15.83 4.84
CA GLN A 34 52.05 -16.49 3.57
C GLN A 34 52.16 -15.51 2.40
N VAL A 35 53.02 -15.90 1.46
CA VAL A 35 53.28 -15.29 0.17
C VAL A 35 51.98 -15.25 -0.65
N ALA A 36 51.68 -14.08 -1.23
CA ALA A 36 50.57 -13.88 -2.13
C ALA A 36 50.63 -14.84 -3.32
N ALA A 37 49.64 -15.73 -3.42
CA ALA A 37 49.40 -16.52 -4.62
C ALA A 37 48.70 -15.65 -5.67
N ALA A 38 49.19 -15.71 -6.91
CA ALA A 38 48.53 -15.14 -8.09
C ALA A 38 47.11 -15.69 -8.25
N PRO A 39 46.15 -14.93 -8.83
CA PRO A 39 44.78 -15.39 -8.95
C PRO A 39 44.73 -16.62 -9.88
N ALA A 40 44.24 -17.73 -9.35
CA ALA A 40 43.94 -18.91 -10.13
C ALA A 40 42.81 -18.57 -11.12
N ALA A 41 43.00 -18.92 -12.39
CA ALA A 41 41.95 -18.83 -13.40
C ALA A 41 40.74 -19.68 -12.95
N ALA A 42 39.56 -19.06 -12.87
CA ALA A 42 38.33 -19.75 -12.53
C ALA A 42 38.05 -20.87 -13.56
N PRO A 43 37.65 -22.08 -13.14
CA PRO A 43 37.30 -23.14 -14.07
C PRO A 43 36.04 -22.75 -14.84
N VAL A 44 36.07 -22.99 -16.16
CA VAL A 44 35.09 -22.63 -17.20
C VAL A 44 33.63 -23.07 -16.91
N GLY A 45 33.37 -23.85 -15.85
CA GLY A 45 32.02 -24.24 -15.41
C GLY A 45 31.31 -23.25 -14.47
N GLN A 46 32.04 -22.48 -13.66
CA GLN A 46 31.43 -21.61 -12.63
C GLN A 46 30.77 -20.36 -13.22
N GLN A 47 31.36 -19.77 -14.26
CA GLN A 47 30.77 -18.61 -14.95
C GLN A 47 29.42 -18.98 -15.59
N ALA A 48 29.35 -20.16 -16.21
CA ALA A 48 28.12 -20.66 -16.84
C ALA A 48 27.01 -20.91 -15.80
N GLU A 49 27.35 -21.45 -14.64
CA GLU A 49 26.41 -21.67 -13.53
C GLU A 49 25.83 -20.35 -12.98
N LEU A 50 26.66 -19.32 -12.79
CA LEU A 50 26.20 -17.99 -12.34
C LEU A 50 25.30 -17.31 -13.37
N LEU A 51 25.64 -17.41 -14.66
CA LEU A 51 24.80 -16.87 -15.74
C LEU A 51 23.49 -17.67 -15.92
N HIS A 52 23.49 -18.95 -15.56
CA HIS A 52 22.30 -19.80 -15.64
C HIS A 52 21.21 -19.35 -14.66
N LEU A 53 21.56 -19.02 -13.40
CA LEU A 53 20.61 -18.46 -12.44
C LEU A 53 19.90 -17.21 -12.97
N TRP A 54 20.68 -16.30 -13.56
CA TRP A 54 20.15 -15.07 -14.16
C TRP A 54 19.20 -15.38 -15.33
N SER A 55 19.59 -16.30 -16.23
CA SER A 55 18.74 -16.70 -17.36
C SER A 55 17.41 -17.30 -16.90
N LEU A 56 17.44 -18.23 -15.94
CA LEU A 56 16.24 -18.86 -15.40
C LEU A 56 15.28 -17.83 -14.80
N ALA A 57 15.84 -16.88 -14.04
CA ALA A 57 15.06 -15.78 -13.47
C ALA A 57 14.48 -14.86 -14.56
N HIS A 58 15.25 -14.53 -15.60
CA HIS A 58 14.83 -13.69 -16.73
C HIS A 58 13.74 -14.35 -17.58
N ASP A 59 13.84 -15.66 -17.79
CA ASP A 59 12.90 -16.47 -18.58
C ASP A 59 11.62 -16.81 -17.78
N GLY A 60 11.58 -16.44 -16.49
CA GLY A 60 10.49 -16.73 -15.56
C GLY A 60 10.34 -18.21 -15.20
N ASP A 61 11.42 -18.98 -15.31
CA ASP A 61 11.47 -20.37 -14.86
C ASP A 61 11.77 -20.45 -13.35
N ASN A 62 10.74 -20.15 -12.56
CA ASN A 62 10.77 -20.26 -11.09
C ASN A 62 11.27 -21.63 -10.61
N LYS A 63 10.83 -22.72 -11.26
CA LYS A 63 11.17 -24.08 -10.83
C LYS A 63 12.63 -24.40 -11.13
N GLY A 64 13.08 -24.09 -12.35
CA GLY A 64 14.49 -24.24 -12.71
C GLY A 64 15.39 -23.37 -11.85
N PHE A 65 14.98 -22.15 -11.51
CA PHE A 65 15.70 -21.28 -10.57
C PHE A 65 15.88 -21.94 -9.20
N ASP A 66 14.80 -22.49 -8.61
CA ASP A 66 14.87 -23.16 -7.31
C ASP A 66 15.79 -24.40 -7.35
N GLU A 67 15.73 -25.18 -8.44
CA GLU A 67 16.61 -26.35 -8.66
C GLU A 67 18.09 -25.94 -8.79
N ALA A 68 18.39 -24.88 -9.55
CA ALA A 68 19.74 -24.35 -9.71
C ALA A 68 20.30 -23.74 -8.41
N LEU A 69 19.47 -23.01 -7.67
CA LEU A 69 19.82 -22.46 -6.36
C LEU A 69 20.17 -23.58 -5.37
N ALA A 70 19.37 -24.64 -5.32
CA ALA A 70 19.63 -25.81 -4.49
C ALA A 70 20.94 -26.52 -4.88
N GLY A 71 21.25 -26.58 -6.19
CA GLY A 71 22.53 -27.09 -6.70
C GLY A 71 23.72 -26.34 -6.12
N ILE A 72 23.75 -25.02 -6.27
CA ILE A 72 24.82 -24.14 -5.74
C ILE A 72 24.90 -24.23 -4.21
N ALA A 73 23.75 -24.25 -3.53
CA ALA A 73 23.65 -24.43 -2.08
C ALA A 73 24.22 -25.77 -1.59
N SER A 74 24.31 -26.79 -2.45
CA SER A 74 24.83 -28.12 -2.10
C SER A 74 26.32 -28.32 -2.41
N GLU A 75 26.94 -27.40 -3.17
CA GLU A 75 28.32 -27.49 -3.64
C GLU A 75 29.24 -26.53 -2.86
N PRO A 76 30.03 -27.00 -1.85
CA PRO A 76 30.80 -26.12 -0.95
C PRO A 76 31.88 -25.27 -1.64
N HIS A 77 32.25 -25.62 -2.87
CA HIS A 77 33.25 -24.92 -3.67
C HIS A 77 32.64 -23.95 -4.70
N ALA A 78 31.31 -23.85 -4.77
CA ALA A 78 30.64 -22.87 -5.61
C ALA A 78 30.84 -21.45 -5.03
N LEU A 79 31.02 -20.45 -5.91
CA LEU A 79 31.35 -19.08 -5.51
C LEU A 79 30.30 -18.39 -4.63
N LEU A 80 29.04 -18.75 -4.81
CA LEU A 80 27.91 -18.22 -4.02
C LEU A 80 27.31 -19.27 -3.09
N HIS A 81 28.07 -20.30 -2.72
CA HIS A 81 27.57 -21.40 -1.90
C HIS A 81 26.89 -20.92 -0.61
N GLU A 82 27.54 -20.04 0.16
CA GLU A 82 27.00 -19.56 1.45
C GLU A 82 25.72 -18.73 1.27
N ASP A 83 25.71 -17.79 0.31
CA ASP A 83 24.54 -16.96 -0.02
C ASP A 83 23.37 -17.84 -0.51
N ALA A 84 23.65 -18.83 -1.38
CA ALA A 84 22.64 -19.75 -1.91
C ALA A 84 22.11 -20.69 -0.83
N ALA A 85 22.97 -21.21 0.04
CA ALA A 85 22.57 -22.07 1.14
C ALA A 85 21.70 -21.33 2.17
N ALA A 86 22.02 -20.06 2.47
CA ALA A 86 21.21 -19.22 3.33
C ALA A 86 19.82 -18.97 2.72
N LEU A 87 19.76 -18.50 1.46
CA LEU A 87 18.49 -18.24 0.79
C LEU A 87 17.63 -19.50 0.65
N HIS A 88 18.23 -20.63 0.27
CA HIS A 88 17.54 -21.91 0.18
C HIS A 88 16.97 -22.35 1.54
N ALA A 89 17.73 -22.17 2.63
CA ALA A 89 17.25 -22.44 3.98
C ALA A 89 16.10 -21.50 4.40
N HIS A 90 16.18 -20.21 4.04
CA HIS A 90 15.11 -19.26 4.31
C HIS A 90 13.83 -19.55 3.52
N PHE A 91 13.94 -20.05 2.28
CA PHE A 91 12.78 -20.56 1.54
C PHE A 91 12.15 -21.77 2.22
N ALA A 92 12.96 -22.69 2.75
CA ALA A 92 12.46 -23.83 3.51
C ALA A 92 11.77 -23.39 4.81
N ASP A 93 12.31 -22.40 5.53
CA ASP A 93 11.69 -21.86 6.75
C ASP A 93 10.37 -21.14 6.46
N ARG A 94 10.29 -20.40 5.34
CA ARG A 94 9.02 -19.82 4.86
C ARG A 94 7.98 -20.91 4.61
N GLU A 95 8.33 -21.98 3.91
CA GLU A 95 7.37 -23.07 3.62
C GLU A 95 6.95 -23.80 4.89
N LYS A 96 7.86 -24.00 5.84
CA LYS A 96 7.52 -24.53 7.16
C LYS A 96 6.55 -23.60 7.89
N THR A 97 6.86 -22.30 7.96
CA THR A 97 6.01 -21.28 8.59
C THR A 97 4.62 -21.21 7.94
N ARG A 98 4.56 -21.30 6.61
CA ARG A 98 3.31 -21.36 5.84
C ARG A 98 2.48 -22.57 6.27
N ASN A 99 3.09 -23.75 6.29
CA ASN A 99 2.39 -25.00 6.63
C ASN A 99 1.91 -25.02 8.09
N ASP A 100 2.76 -24.58 9.02
CA ASP A 100 2.41 -24.45 10.44
C ASP A 100 1.22 -23.48 10.59
N ARG A 101 1.26 -22.33 9.91
CA ARG A 101 0.16 -21.35 9.95
C ARG A 101 -1.12 -21.88 9.30
N ILE A 102 -1.04 -22.60 8.19
CA ILE A 102 -2.21 -23.24 7.57
C ILE A 102 -2.84 -24.25 8.55
N ALA A 103 -2.04 -25.02 9.28
CA ALA A 103 -2.56 -25.96 10.28
C ALA A 103 -3.27 -25.25 11.44
N GLU A 104 -2.70 -24.16 11.94
CA GLU A 104 -3.34 -23.30 12.95
C GLU A 104 -4.66 -22.70 12.44
N VAL A 105 -4.64 -22.11 11.25
CA VAL A 105 -5.81 -21.46 10.64
C VAL A 105 -6.93 -22.46 10.37
N LYS A 106 -6.60 -23.68 9.92
CA LYS A 106 -7.57 -24.78 9.79
C LYS A 106 -8.17 -25.18 11.14
N THR A 107 -7.35 -25.23 12.19
CA THR A 107 -7.82 -25.50 13.55
C THR A 107 -8.77 -24.40 14.04
N ASP A 108 -8.44 -23.14 13.78
CA ASP A 108 -9.30 -22.00 14.13
C ASP A 108 -10.59 -21.96 13.29
N PHE A 109 -10.50 -22.35 12.02
CA PHE A 109 -11.67 -22.57 11.17
C PHE A 109 -12.58 -23.66 11.78
N ASP A 110 -12.04 -24.82 12.12
CA ASP A 110 -12.80 -25.93 12.72
C ASP A 110 -13.45 -25.53 14.06
N LYS A 111 -12.75 -24.75 14.91
CA LYS A 111 -13.34 -24.15 16.12
C LYS A 111 -14.51 -23.23 15.77
N ALA A 112 -14.36 -22.36 14.77
CA ALA A 112 -15.42 -21.47 14.33
C ALA A 112 -16.62 -22.24 13.72
N LEU A 113 -16.39 -23.42 13.11
CA LEU A 113 -17.46 -24.31 12.64
C LEU A 113 -18.22 -24.98 13.79
N ALA A 114 -17.55 -25.26 14.92
CA ALA A 114 -18.15 -25.89 16.10
C ALA A 114 -19.01 -24.90 16.92
N GLU A 115 -18.76 -23.60 16.80
CA GLU A 115 -19.59 -22.56 17.41
C GLU A 115 -20.95 -22.44 16.69
N PRO A 116 -22.03 -22.03 17.40
CA PRO A 116 -23.31 -21.73 16.75
C PRO A 116 -23.13 -20.72 15.62
N ARG A 117 -23.81 -20.96 14.48
CA ARG A 117 -23.74 -20.11 13.28
C ARG A 117 -24.45 -18.76 13.50
N THR A 118 -23.74 -17.83 14.10
CA THR A 118 -24.12 -16.42 14.25
C THR A 118 -23.35 -15.59 13.22
N ASP A 119 -23.74 -14.33 12.98
CA ASP A 119 -23.02 -13.52 12.00
C ASP A 119 -21.55 -13.26 12.40
N LEU A 120 -21.29 -13.16 13.71
CA LEU A 120 -19.94 -12.99 14.25
C LEU A 120 -19.08 -14.23 13.98
N THR A 121 -19.63 -15.43 14.19
CA THR A 121 -18.89 -16.69 14.01
C THR A 121 -18.72 -17.04 12.54
N LEU A 122 -19.68 -16.71 11.68
CA LEU A 122 -19.55 -16.78 10.23
C LEU A 122 -18.45 -15.84 9.72
N SER A 123 -18.41 -14.61 10.22
CA SER A 123 -17.34 -13.67 9.88
C SER A 123 -15.96 -14.17 10.34
N LYS A 124 -15.84 -14.73 11.56
CA LYS A 124 -14.61 -15.39 12.02
C LYS A 124 -14.21 -16.54 11.08
N ALA A 125 -15.16 -17.41 10.73
CA ALA A 125 -14.91 -18.52 9.82
C ALA A 125 -14.43 -18.05 8.44
N LEU A 126 -15.10 -17.06 7.84
CA LEU A 126 -14.67 -16.48 6.55
C LEU A 126 -13.27 -15.86 6.62
N ARG A 127 -12.91 -15.18 7.71
CA ARG A 127 -11.54 -14.68 7.89
C ARG A 127 -10.51 -15.81 7.93
N SER A 128 -10.80 -16.91 8.63
CA SER A 128 -9.92 -18.09 8.63
C SER A 128 -9.83 -18.71 7.24
N VAL A 129 -10.93 -18.81 6.49
CA VAL A 129 -10.91 -19.31 5.11
C VAL A 129 -10.09 -18.38 4.21
N LEU A 130 -10.26 -17.07 4.32
CA LEU A 130 -9.50 -16.10 3.54
C LEU A 130 -8.00 -16.21 3.83
N GLU A 131 -7.61 -16.31 5.11
CA GLU A 131 -6.21 -16.51 5.49
C GLU A 131 -5.66 -17.86 4.96
N TRP A 132 -6.44 -18.94 5.05
CA TRP A 132 -6.06 -20.23 4.48
C TRP A 132 -5.91 -20.12 2.95
N HIS A 133 -6.87 -19.53 2.26
CA HIS A 133 -6.82 -19.30 0.81
C HIS A 133 -5.59 -18.48 0.40
N GLU A 134 -5.22 -17.46 1.17
CA GLU A 134 -4.04 -16.64 0.86
C GLU A 134 -2.72 -17.38 1.10
N LEU A 135 -2.65 -18.27 2.09
CA LEU A 135 -1.44 -19.07 2.37
C LEU A 135 -1.30 -20.30 1.45
N ALA A 136 -2.41 -20.83 0.95
CA ALA A 136 -2.43 -22.05 0.17
C ALA A 136 -1.79 -21.87 -1.21
N THR A 137 -0.95 -22.84 -1.60
CA THR A 137 -0.40 -22.94 -2.95
C THR A 137 -1.48 -23.32 -3.97
N ASP A 138 -2.39 -24.23 -3.59
CA ASP A 138 -3.58 -24.59 -4.38
C ASP A 138 -4.82 -23.87 -3.83
N LYS A 139 -5.04 -22.65 -4.32
CA LYS A 139 -6.22 -21.83 -3.99
C LYS A 139 -7.54 -22.48 -4.41
N ALA A 140 -7.55 -23.22 -5.51
CA ALA A 140 -8.75 -23.88 -6.03
C ALA A 140 -9.19 -25.02 -5.10
N ALA A 141 -8.25 -25.78 -4.54
CA ALA A 141 -8.54 -26.81 -3.55
C ALA A 141 -9.20 -26.24 -2.28
N VAL A 142 -8.80 -25.04 -1.83
CA VAL A 142 -9.43 -24.38 -0.67
C VAL A 142 -10.90 -24.06 -0.96
N LEU A 143 -11.19 -23.47 -2.13
CA LEU A 143 -12.56 -23.14 -2.54
C LEU A 143 -13.42 -24.38 -2.84
N ALA A 144 -12.80 -25.51 -3.15
CA ALA A 144 -13.46 -26.79 -3.37
C ALA A 144 -13.79 -27.56 -2.08
N ASP A 145 -13.24 -27.17 -0.92
CA ASP A 145 -13.54 -27.81 0.37
C ASP A 145 -15.04 -27.65 0.69
N PRO A 146 -15.81 -28.73 0.92
CA PRO A 146 -17.24 -28.66 1.17
C PRO A 146 -17.62 -27.78 2.39
N ARG A 147 -16.76 -27.74 3.41
CA ARG A 147 -16.99 -26.90 4.61
C ARG A 147 -16.83 -25.43 4.27
N VAL A 148 -15.90 -25.09 3.37
CA VAL A 148 -15.72 -23.72 2.87
C VAL A 148 -16.94 -23.31 2.06
N GLN A 149 -17.44 -24.17 1.16
CA GLN A 149 -18.66 -23.91 0.38
C GLN A 149 -19.89 -23.69 1.28
N GLU A 150 -20.04 -24.49 2.34
CA GLU A 150 -21.11 -24.32 3.33
C GLU A 150 -21.01 -22.96 4.04
N VAL A 151 -19.81 -22.57 4.50
CA VAL A 151 -19.60 -21.27 5.17
C VAL A 151 -19.85 -20.11 4.24
N VAL A 152 -19.44 -20.20 2.97
CA VAL A 152 -19.72 -19.18 1.94
C VAL A 152 -21.24 -19.02 1.76
N ALA A 153 -21.97 -20.12 1.56
CA ALA A 153 -23.42 -20.08 1.39
C ALA A 153 -24.15 -19.55 2.64
N ALA A 154 -23.74 -19.99 3.83
CA ALA A 154 -24.31 -19.53 5.10
C ALA A 154 -24.03 -18.05 5.34
N SER A 155 -22.83 -17.58 4.99
CA SER A 155 -22.43 -16.19 5.14
C SER A 155 -23.15 -15.27 4.17
N ASP A 156 -23.38 -15.68 2.92
CA ASP A 156 -24.22 -14.93 1.97
C ASP A 156 -25.65 -14.78 2.52
N ALA A 157 -26.27 -15.89 2.94
CA ALA A 157 -27.61 -15.85 3.54
C ALA A 157 -27.67 -14.97 4.80
N ALA A 158 -26.63 -15.01 5.64
CA ALA A 158 -26.51 -14.15 6.81
C ALA A 158 -26.33 -12.68 6.43
N ALA A 159 -25.52 -12.36 5.41
CA ALA A 159 -25.28 -11.00 4.95
C ALA A 159 -26.56 -10.35 4.40
N ARG A 160 -27.37 -11.12 3.66
CA ARG A 160 -28.69 -10.70 3.16
C ARG A 160 -29.67 -10.45 4.31
N LYS A 161 -29.79 -11.39 5.26
CA LYS A 161 -30.63 -11.22 6.45
C LYS A 161 -30.19 -10.06 7.34
N ALA A 162 -28.87 -9.83 7.46
CA ALA A 162 -28.31 -8.70 8.19
C ALA A 162 -28.72 -7.38 7.55
N GLU A 163 -28.72 -7.34 6.22
CA GLU A 163 -29.19 -6.17 5.50
C GLU A 163 -30.69 -5.91 5.69
N GLU A 164 -31.52 -6.95 5.57
CA GLU A 164 -32.99 -6.87 5.75
C GLU A 164 -33.38 -6.29 7.12
N ARG A 165 -32.63 -6.64 8.18
CA ARG A 165 -32.84 -6.11 9.54
C ARG A 165 -32.13 -4.77 9.81
N GLY A 166 -31.49 -4.18 8.81
CA GLY A 166 -30.81 -2.88 8.92
C GLY A 166 -29.40 -2.91 9.50
N ASP A 167 -28.81 -4.09 9.75
CA ASP A 167 -27.45 -4.23 10.29
C ASP A 167 -26.38 -4.09 9.17
N GLN A 168 -26.12 -2.83 8.82
CA GLN A 168 -25.22 -2.47 7.72
C GLN A 168 -23.75 -2.85 7.97
N LEU A 169 -23.32 -2.87 9.24
CA LEU A 169 -21.93 -3.22 9.57
C LEU A 169 -21.68 -4.71 9.39
N THR A 170 -22.61 -5.56 9.83
CA THR A 170 -22.50 -7.01 9.65
C THR A 170 -22.61 -7.39 8.19
N SER A 171 -23.63 -6.86 7.49
CA SER A 171 -23.83 -7.15 6.08
C SER A 171 -22.61 -6.72 5.25
N GLY A 172 -22.12 -5.50 5.46
CA GLY A 172 -20.95 -4.98 4.76
C GLY A 172 -19.69 -5.80 5.02
N GLU A 173 -19.46 -6.23 6.26
CA GLU A 173 -18.31 -7.08 6.59
C GLU A 173 -18.37 -8.44 5.89
N LEU A 174 -19.52 -9.11 5.92
CA LEU A 174 -19.68 -10.43 5.29
C LEU A 174 -19.55 -10.34 3.77
N PHE A 175 -20.18 -9.37 3.11
CA PHE A 175 -20.05 -9.20 1.67
C PHE A 175 -18.63 -8.83 1.24
N VAL A 176 -17.90 -8.02 2.01
CA VAL A 176 -16.49 -7.73 1.72
C VAL A 176 -15.64 -9.00 1.84
N LEU A 177 -15.83 -9.80 2.89
CA LEU A 177 -15.09 -11.06 3.05
C LEU A 177 -15.41 -12.06 1.93
N LEU A 178 -16.68 -12.15 1.53
CA LEU A 178 -17.12 -12.98 0.41
C LEU A 178 -16.54 -12.49 -0.93
N ASP A 179 -16.54 -11.18 -1.18
CA ASP A 179 -15.97 -10.60 -2.40
C ASP A 179 -14.46 -10.86 -2.47
N LEU A 180 -13.73 -10.66 -1.37
CA LEU A 180 -12.28 -10.96 -1.29
C LEU A 180 -11.97 -12.43 -1.56
N LEU A 181 -12.84 -13.35 -1.12
CA LEU A 181 -12.65 -14.78 -1.34
C LEU A 181 -13.06 -15.23 -2.75
N MET A 182 -14.02 -14.55 -3.39
CA MET A 182 -14.69 -15.00 -4.62
C MET A 182 -14.45 -14.08 -5.85
N ASP A 183 -13.56 -13.07 -5.75
CA ASP A 183 -13.40 -11.91 -6.66
C ASP A 183 -13.31 -12.23 -8.16
N VAL A 184 -12.98 -13.47 -8.55
CA VAL A 184 -12.83 -13.87 -9.96
C VAL A 184 -14.07 -13.51 -10.81
N LYS A 185 -15.28 -13.62 -10.26
CA LYS A 185 -16.53 -13.35 -11.01
C LYS A 185 -17.16 -12.00 -10.70
N GLY A 186 -16.66 -11.27 -9.69
CA GLY A 186 -17.25 -10.01 -9.23
C GLY A 186 -18.70 -10.14 -8.72
N THR A 187 -19.09 -11.31 -8.23
CA THR A 187 -20.47 -11.63 -7.80
C THR A 187 -20.98 -10.69 -6.72
N TYR A 188 -20.13 -10.30 -5.76
CA TYR A 188 -20.50 -9.48 -4.61
C TYR A 188 -20.15 -8.00 -4.78
N LYS A 189 -19.49 -7.61 -5.88
CA LYS A 189 -19.12 -6.21 -6.16
C LYS A 189 -20.29 -5.23 -6.09
N PRO A 190 -21.50 -5.53 -6.59
CA PRO A 190 -22.64 -4.62 -6.45
C PRO A 190 -23.01 -4.38 -4.98
N ASP A 191 -22.97 -5.42 -4.14
CA ASP A 191 -23.29 -5.34 -2.71
C ASP A 191 -22.23 -4.56 -1.95
N VAL A 192 -20.96 -4.87 -2.19
CA VAL A 192 -19.82 -4.16 -1.58
C VAL A 192 -19.85 -2.67 -1.96
N ARG A 193 -20.11 -2.32 -3.23
CA ARG A 193 -20.23 -0.91 -3.65
C ARG A 193 -21.36 -0.21 -2.91
N ARG A 194 -22.56 -0.79 -2.90
CA ARG A 194 -23.74 -0.21 -2.26
C ARG A 194 -23.56 -0.04 -0.76
N LEU A 195 -23.00 -1.03 -0.07
CA LEU A 195 -22.74 -0.96 1.38
C LEU A 195 -21.57 -0.03 1.71
N GLY A 196 -20.57 0.07 0.82
CA GLY A 196 -19.52 1.08 0.88
C GLY A 196 -20.09 2.49 0.85
N GLN A 197 -20.95 2.78 -0.14
CA GLN A 197 -21.67 4.06 -0.26
C GLN A 197 -22.49 4.37 0.99
N ARG A 198 -23.22 3.40 1.55
CA ARG A 198 -23.92 3.58 2.83
C ARG A 198 -22.97 3.96 3.96
N GLN A 199 -21.83 3.27 4.10
CA GLN A 199 -20.87 3.60 5.15
C GLN A 199 -20.25 4.99 4.97
N GLU A 200 -20.02 5.43 3.73
CA GLU A 200 -19.57 6.80 3.41
C GLU A 200 -20.63 7.83 3.81
N MET A 201 -21.91 7.59 3.49
CA MET A 201 -23.02 8.42 3.94
C MET A 201 -23.10 8.48 5.47
N LEU A 202 -22.97 7.35 6.17
CA LEU A 202 -22.98 7.34 7.64
C LEU A 202 -21.82 8.14 8.22
N ARG A 203 -20.62 8.03 7.63
CA ARG A 203 -19.44 8.79 8.05
C ARG A 203 -19.63 10.29 7.83
N LEU A 204 -20.23 10.68 6.71
CA LEU A 204 -20.43 12.10 6.37
C LEU A 204 -21.56 12.71 7.20
N TYR A 205 -22.74 12.10 7.17
CA TYR A 205 -23.97 12.70 7.68
C TYR A 205 -24.24 12.41 9.16
N VAL A 206 -23.88 11.21 9.64
CA VAL A 206 -24.17 10.76 11.02
C VAL A 206 -22.95 10.07 11.69
N PRO A 207 -21.78 10.72 11.73
CA PRO A 207 -20.54 10.12 12.25
C PRO A 207 -20.64 9.61 13.70
N GLU A 208 -21.40 10.30 14.56
CA GLU A 208 -21.68 9.85 15.93
C GLU A 208 -22.44 8.52 15.93
N ARG A 209 -23.48 8.40 15.09
CA ARG A 209 -24.26 7.15 14.96
C ARG A 209 -23.39 6.01 14.45
N LEU A 210 -22.52 6.28 13.48
CA LEU A 210 -21.56 5.28 13.00
C LEU A 210 -20.60 4.85 14.12
N TRP A 211 -20.15 5.77 14.97
CA TRP A 211 -19.35 5.45 16.15
C TRP A 211 -20.12 4.55 17.13
N GLU A 212 -21.38 4.86 17.43
CA GLU A 212 -22.24 4.06 18.30
C GLU A 212 -22.34 2.62 17.81
N LEU A 213 -22.71 2.44 16.53
CA LEU A 213 -22.84 1.13 15.89
C LEU A 213 -21.54 0.31 15.97
N ARG A 214 -20.40 0.96 15.73
CA ARG A 214 -19.08 0.31 15.84
C ARG A 214 -18.73 -0.05 17.28
N ASN A 215 -19.08 0.80 18.24
CA ASN A 215 -18.82 0.58 19.66
C ASN A 215 -19.72 -0.54 20.22
N GLU A 216 -20.98 -0.60 19.81
CA GLU A 216 -21.91 -1.70 20.11
C GLU A 216 -21.38 -3.02 19.57
N ARG A 217 -20.92 -3.04 18.31
CA ARG A 217 -20.29 -4.21 17.70
C ARG A 217 -19.04 -4.65 18.45
N ALA A 218 -18.16 -3.71 18.82
CA ALA A 218 -16.95 -4.01 19.60
C ALA A 218 -17.32 -4.66 20.94
N LYS A 219 -18.27 -4.10 21.68
CA LYS A 219 -18.76 -4.67 22.93
C LYS A 219 -19.36 -6.07 22.75
N ALA A 220 -20.18 -6.27 21.71
CA ALA A 220 -20.76 -7.56 21.38
C ALA A 220 -19.69 -8.62 21.03
N GLY A 221 -18.57 -8.19 20.43
CA GLY A 221 -17.40 -9.03 20.15
C GLY A 221 -16.47 -9.26 21.35
N GLY A 222 -16.74 -8.65 22.51
CA GLY A 222 -15.86 -8.72 23.69
C GLY A 222 -14.62 -7.82 23.61
N ASP A 223 -14.57 -6.90 22.65
CA ASP A 223 -13.50 -5.91 22.51
C ASP A 223 -13.65 -4.77 23.51
N LYS A 224 -12.54 -4.04 23.74
CA LYS A 224 -12.57 -2.80 24.52
C LYS A 224 -13.47 -1.76 23.82
N PRO A 225 -14.23 -0.94 24.58
CA PRO A 225 -14.97 0.17 24.01
C PRO A 225 -14.07 1.10 23.20
N LEU A 226 -14.63 1.67 22.13
CA LEU A 226 -13.94 2.71 21.37
C LEU A 226 -13.71 3.95 22.23
N PRO A 227 -12.67 4.76 21.94
CA PRO A 227 -12.54 6.09 22.51
C PRO A 227 -13.84 6.91 22.34
N PRO A 228 -14.18 7.83 23.26
CA PRO A 228 -15.36 8.68 23.13
C PRO A 228 -15.40 9.39 21.78
N TYR A 229 -16.58 9.49 21.18
CA TYR A 229 -16.76 10.25 19.95
C TYR A 229 -16.37 11.72 20.18
N ASN A 230 -15.62 12.28 19.23
CA ASN A 230 -15.19 13.68 19.25
C ASN A 230 -15.68 14.38 17.96
N PRO A 231 -16.65 15.32 18.07
CA PRO A 231 -17.27 15.95 16.90
C PRO A 231 -16.40 17.04 16.25
N PHE A 232 -15.20 17.32 16.77
CA PHE A 232 -14.38 18.42 16.28
C PHE A 232 -13.93 18.18 14.82
N GLY A 233 -14.43 19.01 13.91
CA GLY A 233 -14.14 18.93 12.46
C GLY A 233 -15.22 18.24 11.63
N ASP A 234 -16.26 17.69 12.25
CA ASP A 234 -17.31 16.92 11.58
C ASP A 234 -18.65 17.67 11.52
N ASP A 235 -18.78 18.61 10.59
CA ASP A 235 -20.07 19.23 10.23
C ASP A 235 -20.32 19.15 8.72
N TRP A 236 -21.19 18.22 8.32
CA TRP A 236 -21.55 18.03 6.91
C TRP A 236 -22.28 19.24 6.32
N LYS A 237 -23.01 20.02 7.12
CA LYS A 237 -23.73 21.19 6.61
C LYS A 237 -22.75 22.24 6.11
N VAL A 238 -21.63 22.39 6.82
CA VAL A 238 -20.54 23.27 6.40
C VAL A 238 -19.83 22.71 5.17
N LYS A 239 -19.52 21.41 5.15
CA LYS A 239 -18.85 20.74 4.02
C LYS A 239 -19.65 20.90 2.72
N LEU A 240 -20.95 20.65 2.77
CA LEU A 240 -21.80 20.65 1.58
C LEU A 240 -22.45 22.01 1.25
N ALA A 241 -22.30 23.04 2.09
CA ALA A 241 -23.06 24.31 1.97
C ALA A 241 -23.02 24.98 0.58
N SER A 242 -21.92 24.79 -0.16
CA SER A 242 -21.68 25.47 -1.44
C SER A 242 -22.01 24.61 -2.66
N ILE A 243 -22.59 23.42 -2.48
CA ILE A 243 -22.97 22.54 -3.61
C ILE A 243 -24.29 23.02 -4.21
N ASP A 244 -24.32 23.18 -5.53
CA ASP A 244 -25.49 23.54 -6.32
C ASP A 244 -25.67 22.65 -7.57
N ASP A 245 -26.82 22.78 -8.22
CA ASP A 245 -27.24 22.02 -9.40
C ASP A 245 -26.39 22.35 -10.63
N VAL A 246 -26.00 23.62 -10.79
CA VAL A 246 -25.11 24.06 -11.88
C VAL A 246 -23.77 23.35 -11.84
N MET A 247 -23.18 23.13 -10.66
CA MET A 247 -21.96 22.35 -10.49
C MET A 247 -22.17 20.90 -10.96
N LEU A 248 -23.25 20.26 -10.52
CA LEU A 248 -23.55 18.87 -10.88
C LEU A 248 -23.77 18.71 -12.39
N GLU A 249 -24.62 19.53 -12.99
CA GLU A 249 -24.93 19.46 -14.43
C GLU A 249 -23.69 19.65 -15.30
N ARG A 250 -22.84 20.63 -14.97
CA ARG A 250 -21.60 20.87 -15.69
C ARG A 250 -20.60 19.74 -15.49
N ALA A 251 -20.47 19.22 -14.27
CA ALA A 251 -19.62 18.06 -14.00
C ALA A 251 -20.03 16.87 -14.85
N LEU A 252 -21.34 16.55 -14.91
CA LEU A 252 -21.87 15.48 -15.76
C LEU A 252 -21.53 15.71 -17.23
N GLN A 253 -21.59 16.94 -17.76
CA GLN A 253 -21.20 17.22 -19.14
C GLN A 253 -19.73 16.88 -19.43
N TYR A 254 -18.82 17.12 -18.48
CA TYR A 254 -17.40 16.80 -18.63
C TYR A 254 -17.12 15.30 -18.69
N THR A 255 -18.01 14.45 -18.16
CA THR A 255 -17.86 12.98 -18.22
C THR A 255 -17.87 12.45 -19.65
N ARG A 256 -18.38 13.21 -20.63
CA ARG A 256 -18.26 12.88 -22.07
C ARG A 256 -16.81 12.78 -22.56
N ARG A 257 -15.84 13.31 -21.80
CA ARG A 257 -14.40 13.16 -22.06
C ARG A 257 -13.80 11.87 -21.51
N HIS A 258 -14.57 11.10 -20.75
CA HIS A 258 -14.08 9.88 -20.13
C HIS A 258 -13.71 8.83 -21.18
N VAL A 259 -12.62 8.10 -20.94
CA VAL A 259 -12.04 7.14 -21.90
C VAL A 259 -13.02 6.05 -22.33
N SER A 260 -13.93 5.63 -21.44
CA SER A 260 -14.93 4.60 -21.70
C SER A 260 -16.11 5.06 -22.57
N GLN A 261 -16.32 6.38 -22.72
CA GLN A 261 -17.45 6.96 -23.47
C GLN A 261 -18.82 6.38 -23.07
N LYS A 262 -19.02 6.14 -21.77
CA LYS A 262 -20.28 5.59 -21.27
C LYS A 262 -21.47 6.51 -21.58
N PRO A 263 -22.65 5.95 -21.95
CA PRO A 263 -23.84 6.74 -22.19
C PRO A 263 -24.25 7.54 -20.94
N MET A 264 -24.71 8.77 -21.14
CA MET A 264 -25.19 9.62 -20.03
C MET A 264 -26.35 8.97 -19.26
N SER A 265 -27.21 8.20 -19.92
CA SER A 265 -28.28 7.44 -19.26
C SER A 265 -27.73 6.49 -18.18
N GLU A 266 -26.59 5.84 -18.41
CA GLU A 266 -25.95 4.98 -17.42
C GLU A 266 -25.48 5.76 -16.19
N LEU A 267 -24.93 6.96 -16.40
CA LEU A 267 -24.51 7.84 -15.30
C LEU A 267 -25.71 8.33 -14.49
N LEU A 268 -26.79 8.75 -15.14
CA LEU A 268 -28.00 9.18 -14.46
C LEU A 268 -28.65 8.03 -13.67
N MET A 269 -28.65 6.80 -14.21
CA MET A 269 -29.06 5.61 -13.47
C MET A 269 -28.19 5.39 -12.22
N GLY A 270 -26.87 5.56 -12.32
CA GLY A 270 -25.97 5.52 -11.15
C GLY A 270 -26.28 6.58 -10.10
N GLY A 271 -26.63 7.80 -10.51
CA GLY A 271 -27.04 8.85 -9.60
C GLY A 271 -28.33 8.49 -8.85
N LEU A 272 -29.34 8.02 -9.58
CA LEU A 272 -30.61 7.53 -9.02
C LEU A 272 -30.42 6.35 -8.06
N ASP A 273 -29.57 5.38 -8.41
CA ASP A 273 -29.23 4.24 -7.53
C ASP A 273 -28.60 4.69 -6.21
N ASN A 274 -27.75 5.72 -6.23
CA ASN A 274 -27.15 6.22 -4.99
C ASN A 274 -28.17 7.00 -4.14
N ILE A 275 -29.13 7.71 -4.76
CA ILE A 275 -30.27 8.28 -4.04
C ILE A 275 -31.15 7.18 -3.44
N ARG A 276 -31.43 6.09 -4.17
CA ARG A 276 -32.12 4.91 -3.65
C ARG A 276 -31.39 4.34 -2.43
N THR A 277 -30.06 4.28 -2.50
CA THR A 277 -29.20 3.83 -1.39
C THR A 277 -29.34 4.77 -0.18
N MET A 278 -29.32 6.08 -0.39
CA MET A 278 -29.55 7.09 0.66
C MET A 278 -30.94 6.96 1.30
N VAL A 279 -32.00 6.86 0.49
CA VAL A 279 -33.39 6.72 0.94
C VAL A 279 -33.62 5.44 1.74
N THR A 280 -32.92 4.36 1.39
CA THR A 280 -33.01 3.07 2.10
C THR A 280 -32.10 2.95 3.32
N THR A 281 -31.26 3.96 3.60
CA THR A 281 -30.36 3.95 4.76
C THR A 281 -31.05 4.55 5.99
N GLN A 282 -31.60 3.68 6.83
CA GLN A 282 -32.48 4.08 7.94
C GLN A 282 -31.81 4.99 8.99
N ASP A 283 -30.52 4.77 9.30
CA ASP A 283 -29.77 5.57 10.28
C ASP A 283 -29.66 7.05 9.88
N LEU A 284 -29.77 7.38 8.59
CA LEU A 284 -29.81 8.78 8.12
C LEU A 284 -31.07 9.52 8.61
N GLY A 285 -32.08 8.80 9.10
CA GLY A 285 -33.24 9.40 9.76
C GLY A 285 -32.91 10.22 11.02
N ALA A 286 -31.68 10.11 11.55
CA ALA A 286 -31.19 10.97 12.63
C ALA A 286 -31.01 12.43 12.17
N VAL A 287 -30.64 12.66 10.90
CA VAL A 287 -30.42 14.00 10.33
C VAL A 287 -31.47 14.41 9.30
N PHE A 288 -32.13 13.44 8.65
CA PHE A 288 -33.23 13.67 7.71
C PHE A 288 -34.51 13.00 8.26
N PRO A 289 -35.26 13.64 9.17
CA PRO A 289 -36.33 12.99 9.93
C PRO A 289 -37.42 12.34 9.08
N LYS A 290 -37.74 12.93 7.90
CA LYS A 290 -38.74 12.38 6.98
C LYS A 290 -38.31 11.03 6.36
N LEU A 291 -37.03 10.66 6.40
CA LEU A 291 -36.61 9.30 6.04
C LEU A 291 -37.17 8.24 6.99
N LYS A 292 -37.66 8.60 8.18
CA LYS A 292 -38.36 7.66 9.07
C LYS A 292 -39.78 7.35 8.59
N ASP A 293 -40.38 8.22 7.78
CA ASP A 293 -41.71 8.01 7.19
C ASP A 293 -41.66 7.01 6.03
N GLU A 294 -42.29 5.84 6.23
CA GLU A 294 -42.34 4.78 5.23
C GLU A 294 -43.12 5.17 3.97
N ALA A 295 -44.18 5.97 4.09
CA ALA A 295 -44.97 6.41 2.95
C ALA A 295 -44.17 7.39 2.09
N ALA A 296 -43.47 8.34 2.71
CA ALA A 296 -42.57 9.26 2.02
C ALA A 296 -41.45 8.51 1.29
N ARG A 297 -40.81 7.53 1.94
CA ARG A 297 -39.79 6.68 1.29
C ARG A 297 -40.36 5.92 0.10
N LYS A 298 -41.52 5.27 0.25
CA LYS A 298 -42.15 4.51 -0.85
C LYS A 298 -42.46 5.39 -2.06
N LYS A 299 -42.94 6.63 -1.84
CA LYS A 299 -43.23 7.57 -2.92
C LYS A 299 -41.95 7.99 -3.66
N MET A 300 -40.88 8.32 -2.93
CA MET A 300 -39.58 8.61 -3.54
C MET A 300 -39.02 7.39 -4.30
N LEU A 301 -39.09 6.19 -3.75
CA LEU A 301 -38.62 4.98 -4.43
C LEU A 301 -39.41 4.70 -5.72
N ALA A 302 -40.73 4.89 -5.71
CA ALA A 302 -41.56 4.74 -6.91
C ALA A 302 -41.22 5.78 -7.99
N PHE A 303 -40.90 7.01 -7.58
CA PHE A 303 -40.37 8.02 -8.51
C PHE A 303 -39.03 7.58 -9.14
N ILE A 304 -38.11 7.06 -8.32
CA ILE A 304 -36.82 6.57 -8.82
C ILE A 304 -37.03 5.42 -9.81
N ASP A 305 -37.90 4.45 -9.48
CA ASP A 305 -38.26 3.32 -10.36
C ASP A 305 -38.80 3.81 -11.71
N ASP A 306 -39.68 4.82 -11.72
CA ASP A 306 -40.24 5.42 -12.94
C ASP A 306 -39.16 6.10 -13.79
N LYS A 307 -38.28 6.90 -13.17
CA LYS A 307 -37.20 7.58 -13.89
C LYS A 307 -36.16 6.60 -14.45
N GLU A 308 -35.82 5.55 -13.72
CA GLU A 308 -34.93 4.48 -14.20
C GLU A 308 -35.55 3.74 -15.40
N ALA A 309 -36.83 3.38 -15.33
CA ALA A 309 -37.55 2.76 -16.44
C ALA A 309 -37.62 3.68 -17.67
N GLY A 310 -37.79 4.99 -17.46
CA GLY A 310 -37.70 6.00 -18.51
C GLY A 310 -36.32 6.03 -19.17
N LEU A 311 -35.26 6.15 -18.38
CA LEU A 311 -33.87 6.22 -18.86
C LEU A 311 -33.42 4.97 -19.62
N ALA A 312 -33.92 3.79 -19.23
CA ALA A 312 -33.62 2.53 -19.91
C ALA A 312 -34.11 2.50 -21.37
N ASN A 313 -35.11 3.32 -21.71
CA ASN A 313 -35.73 3.37 -23.04
C ASN A 313 -35.32 4.59 -23.88
N VAL A 314 -34.52 5.52 -23.32
CA VAL A 314 -34.06 6.72 -24.02
C VAL A 314 -32.82 6.42 -24.85
N GLN A 315 -32.88 6.72 -26.16
CA GLN A 315 -31.73 6.54 -27.06
C GLN A 315 -30.62 7.56 -26.84
N GLU A 316 -30.97 8.83 -26.64
CA GLU A 316 -30.00 9.91 -26.43
C GLU A 316 -30.45 10.83 -25.30
N VAL A 317 -29.52 11.12 -24.39
CA VAL A 317 -29.74 12.02 -23.27
C VAL A 317 -28.97 13.32 -23.52
N ASP A 318 -29.70 14.37 -23.88
CA ASP A 318 -29.16 15.72 -24.05
C ASP A 318 -29.11 16.48 -22.70
N PRO A 319 -28.48 17.67 -22.65
CA PRO A 319 -28.43 18.48 -21.42
C PRO A 319 -29.79 18.89 -20.84
N VAL A 320 -30.83 19.02 -21.68
CA VAL A 320 -32.18 19.38 -21.23
C VAL A 320 -32.81 18.22 -20.46
N HIS A 321 -32.59 16.98 -20.92
CA HIS A 321 -33.03 15.78 -20.20
C HIS A 321 -32.36 15.67 -18.82
N VAL A 322 -31.06 15.95 -18.74
CA VAL A 322 -30.32 15.97 -17.46
C VAL A 322 -30.91 17.00 -16.50
N SER A 323 -31.07 18.24 -16.97
CA SER A 323 -31.59 19.35 -16.14
C SER A 323 -33.01 19.06 -15.65
N ARG A 324 -33.86 18.50 -16.52
CA ARG A 324 -35.23 18.10 -16.17
C ARG A 324 -35.23 17.01 -15.10
N LEU A 325 -34.41 15.96 -15.25
CA LEU A 325 -34.36 14.88 -14.26
C LEU A 325 -33.91 15.38 -12.88
N ILE A 326 -32.89 16.24 -12.83
CA ILE A 326 -32.39 16.82 -11.57
C ILE A 326 -33.47 17.71 -10.93
N GLY A 327 -34.15 18.54 -11.74
CA GLY A 327 -35.27 19.36 -11.28
C GLY A 327 -36.43 18.52 -10.71
N ASP A 328 -36.88 17.52 -11.47
CA ASP A 328 -37.94 16.59 -11.04
C ASP A 328 -37.56 15.88 -9.73
N LEU A 329 -36.30 15.46 -9.59
CA LEU A 329 -35.78 14.80 -8.39
C LEU A 329 -35.82 15.74 -7.17
N MET A 330 -35.43 17.00 -7.35
CA MET A 330 -35.44 17.99 -6.28
C MET A 330 -36.88 18.32 -5.83
N GLU A 331 -37.81 18.45 -6.78
CA GLU A 331 -39.23 18.66 -6.49
C GLU A 331 -39.81 17.47 -5.71
N GLU A 332 -39.62 16.25 -6.21
CA GLU A 332 -40.12 15.05 -5.54
C GLU A 332 -39.50 14.87 -4.15
N ASN A 333 -38.20 15.20 -3.98
CA ASN A 333 -37.53 15.20 -2.69
C ASN A 333 -38.19 16.16 -1.69
N ASN A 334 -38.52 17.38 -2.10
CA ASN A 334 -39.17 18.36 -1.23
C ASN A 334 -40.55 17.87 -0.76
N ASP A 335 -41.30 17.25 -1.67
CA ASP A 335 -42.63 16.71 -1.42
C ASP A 335 -42.62 15.43 -0.57
N THR A 336 -41.51 14.69 -0.55
CA THR A 336 -41.39 13.41 0.15
C THR A 336 -40.37 13.43 1.29
N VAL A 337 -39.14 12.99 1.03
CA VAL A 337 -38.14 12.62 2.03
C VAL A 337 -37.35 13.80 2.58
N GLY A 338 -37.48 15.00 1.99
CA GLY A 338 -36.96 16.25 2.50
C GLY A 338 -35.47 16.23 2.83
N ILE A 339 -34.66 15.54 2.03
CA ILE A 339 -33.20 15.57 2.14
C ILE A 339 -32.72 16.97 1.74
N ALA A 340 -31.72 17.51 2.45
CA ALA A 340 -31.16 18.81 2.11
C ALA A 340 -30.59 18.79 0.68
N THR A 341 -30.96 19.77 -0.15
CA THR A 341 -30.56 19.82 -1.57
C THR A 341 -29.06 19.60 -1.80
N PRO A 342 -28.13 20.21 -1.04
CA PRO A 342 -26.71 19.95 -1.25
C PRO A 342 -26.31 18.47 -1.03
N ALA A 343 -26.91 17.79 -0.06
CA ALA A 343 -26.68 16.36 0.18
C ALA A 343 -27.28 15.50 -0.94
N LEU A 344 -28.48 15.86 -1.43
CA LEU A 344 -29.11 15.17 -2.56
C LEU A 344 -28.24 15.25 -3.83
N LEU A 345 -27.74 16.44 -4.15
CA LEU A 345 -26.89 16.66 -5.32
C LEU A 345 -25.51 16.01 -5.18
N HIS A 346 -24.92 16.07 -3.98
CA HIS A 346 -23.68 15.37 -3.66
C HIS A 346 -23.81 13.86 -3.92
N GLU A 347 -24.82 13.22 -3.34
CA GLU A 347 -25.03 11.78 -3.50
C GLU A 347 -25.38 11.39 -4.94
N PHE A 348 -26.21 12.19 -5.63
CA PHE A 348 -26.49 11.93 -7.04
C PHE A 348 -25.21 11.98 -7.89
N GLY A 349 -24.38 13.02 -7.68
CA GLY A 349 -23.10 13.16 -8.37
C GLY A 349 -22.15 11.99 -8.12
N SER A 350 -21.97 11.60 -6.85
CA SER A 350 -21.14 10.44 -6.47
C SER A 350 -21.63 9.14 -7.10
N GLY A 351 -22.95 8.93 -7.11
CA GLY A 351 -23.58 7.79 -7.77
C GLY A 351 -23.32 7.76 -9.27
N ALA A 352 -23.45 8.92 -9.93
CA ALA A 352 -23.20 9.03 -11.36
C ALA A 352 -21.73 8.75 -11.71
N MET A 353 -20.79 9.31 -10.94
CA MET A 353 -19.36 9.08 -11.15
C MET A 353 -18.94 7.62 -10.92
N SER A 354 -19.59 6.92 -9.99
CA SER A 354 -19.31 5.50 -9.69
C SER A 354 -19.52 4.56 -10.89
N ARG A 355 -20.26 5.02 -11.91
CA ARG A 355 -20.48 4.27 -13.16
C ARG A 355 -19.30 4.38 -14.12
N LEU A 356 -18.40 5.35 -13.96
CA LEU A 356 -17.25 5.53 -14.84
C LEU A 356 -16.12 4.58 -14.48
N ASP A 357 -15.41 4.86 -13.40
CA ASP A 357 -14.34 4.07 -12.81
C ASP A 357 -14.09 4.52 -11.35
N GLU A 358 -13.17 3.87 -10.65
CA GLU A 358 -12.81 4.21 -9.26
C GLU A 358 -11.92 5.48 -9.15
N PHE A 359 -11.50 6.07 -10.27
CA PHE A 359 -10.54 7.17 -10.33
C PHE A 359 -11.17 8.51 -10.75
N SER A 360 -12.42 8.49 -11.21
CA SER A 360 -13.17 9.66 -11.68
C SER A 360 -14.14 10.12 -10.60
N GLU A 361 -14.10 11.39 -10.24
CA GLU A 361 -14.91 11.96 -9.17
C GLU A 361 -15.14 13.47 -9.37
N ILE A 362 -16.19 13.98 -8.74
CA ILE A 362 -16.40 15.42 -8.56
C ILE A 362 -15.67 15.80 -7.27
N ILE A 363 -14.84 16.84 -7.35
CA ILE A 363 -14.18 17.44 -6.20
C ILE A 363 -14.99 18.68 -5.82
N TRP A 364 -15.73 18.57 -4.72
CA TRP A 364 -16.66 19.60 -4.27
C TRP A 364 -15.92 20.79 -3.60
N PRO A 365 -16.60 21.94 -3.42
CA PRO A 365 -15.94 23.16 -2.95
C PRO A 365 -15.13 23.09 -1.66
N ASP A 366 -15.55 22.28 -0.68
CA ASP A 366 -14.79 22.08 0.54
C ASP A 366 -13.52 21.23 0.31
N GLU A 367 -13.53 20.37 -0.72
CA GLU A 367 -12.46 19.44 -1.06
C GLU A 367 -11.40 20.04 -1.99
N VAL A 368 -11.74 21.03 -2.82
CA VAL A 368 -10.85 21.60 -3.85
C VAL A 368 -9.49 22.00 -3.27
N ARG A 369 -9.48 22.65 -2.11
CA ARG A 369 -8.23 23.08 -1.45
C ARG A 369 -7.36 21.89 -1.06
N ARG A 370 -7.96 20.83 -0.51
CA ARG A 370 -7.25 19.60 -0.11
C ARG A 370 -6.73 18.86 -1.33
N PHE A 371 -7.56 18.74 -2.36
CA PHE A 371 -7.23 18.12 -3.63
C PHE A 371 -6.01 18.78 -4.29
N GLN A 372 -6.04 20.11 -4.48
CA GLN A 372 -4.94 20.85 -5.12
C GLN A 372 -3.60 20.66 -4.37
N LYS A 373 -3.62 20.65 -3.04
CA LYS A 373 -2.42 20.40 -2.22
C LYS A 373 -1.88 18.99 -2.41
N ALA A 374 -2.76 17.99 -2.36
CA ALA A 374 -2.38 16.59 -2.54
C ALA A 374 -1.81 16.31 -3.94
N THR A 375 -2.42 16.85 -5.00
CA THR A 375 -1.96 16.63 -6.39
C THR A 375 -0.60 17.27 -6.66
N GLN A 376 -0.28 18.41 -6.03
CA GLN A 376 1.01 19.08 -6.25
C GLN A 376 2.17 18.43 -5.48
N GLY A 377 1.94 17.38 -4.68
CA GLY A 377 2.96 16.80 -3.80
C GLY A 377 3.43 17.76 -2.70
N ARG A 378 2.71 18.87 -2.49
CA ARG A 378 3.04 19.93 -1.54
C ARG A 378 2.15 19.80 -0.31
N PHE A 379 2.67 19.13 0.70
CA PHE A 379 1.97 18.98 1.97
C PHE A 379 2.17 20.26 2.79
N VAL A 380 1.09 20.93 3.17
CA VAL A 380 1.16 22.08 4.08
C VAL A 380 0.78 21.62 5.48
N GLY A 381 1.71 21.74 6.42
CA GLY A 381 1.50 21.32 7.79
C GLY A 381 2.70 21.64 8.65
N VAL A 382 2.87 20.84 9.71
CA VAL A 382 3.95 21.03 10.68
C VAL A 382 5.10 20.04 10.52
N GLY A 383 4.93 19.00 9.67
CA GLY A 383 5.95 17.99 9.38
C GLY A 383 6.08 16.92 10.46
N ILE A 384 5.00 16.21 10.78
CA ILE A 384 4.95 15.16 11.80
C ILE A 384 4.34 13.91 11.19
N GLN A 385 4.96 12.75 11.45
CA GLN A 385 4.33 11.45 11.23
C GLN A 385 3.65 11.00 12.52
N ILE A 386 2.38 10.59 12.42
CA ILE A 386 1.53 10.21 13.57
C ILE A 386 0.96 8.80 13.44
N GLU A 387 0.72 8.14 14.57
CA GLU A 387 0.04 6.85 14.67
C GLU A 387 -0.81 6.78 15.94
N TYR A 388 -1.57 5.69 16.12
CA TYR A 388 -2.20 5.40 17.40
C TYR A 388 -1.25 4.62 18.33
N ASP A 389 -1.26 4.96 19.62
CA ASP A 389 -0.64 4.13 20.66
C ASP A 389 -1.59 2.99 21.13
N GLU A 390 -1.12 2.19 22.10
CA GLU A 390 -1.90 1.09 22.70
C GLU A 390 -3.18 1.55 23.42
N LEU A 391 -3.25 2.83 23.78
CA LEU A 391 -4.36 3.48 24.47
C LEU A 391 -5.23 4.32 23.51
N GLN A 392 -4.97 4.25 22.20
CA GLN A 392 -5.65 5.02 21.15
C GLN A 392 -5.44 6.54 21.24
N ASN A 393 -4.35 6.98 21.87
CA ASN A 393 -3.88 8.36 21.73
C ASN A 393 -3.12 8.53 20.43
N ILE A 394 -3.04 9.77 19.95
CA ILE A 394 -2.29 10.13 18.75
C ILE A 394 -0.84 10.36 19.16
N ARG A 395 0.05 9.45 18.75
CA ARG A 395 1.48 9.45 19.07
C ARG A 395 2.30 9.89 17.87
N VAL A 396 3.35 10.67 18.11
CA VAL A 396 4.36 11.06 17.13
C VAL A 396 5.29 9.88 16.87
N VAL A 397 5.35 9.43 15.62
CA VAL A 397 6.35 8.46 15.14
C VAL A 397 7.69 9.16 14.99
N SER A 398 7.74 10.22 14.19
CA SER A 398 8.94 11.04 13.98
C SER A 398 8.56 12.43 13.43
N PRO A 399 9.24 13.51 13.87
CA PRO A 399 9.22 14.78 13.15
C PRO A 399 10.08 14.69 11.88
N ILE A 400 9.62 15.30 10.79
CA ILE A 400 10.36 15.33 9.52
C ILE A 400 11.49 16.36 9.64
N GLU A 401 12.68 16.07 9.10
CA GLU A 401 13.82 16.96 9.19
C GLU A 401 13.58 18.32 8.52
N GLY A 402 14.11 19.40 9.11
CA GLY A 402 13.99 20.75 8.57
C GLY A 402 12.57 21.30 8.60
N THR A 403 11.64 20.65 9.31
CA THR A 403 10.24 21.09 9.42
C THR A 403 9.96 21.88 10.70
N PRO A 404 8.84 22.61 10.76
CA PRO A 404 8.44 23.36 11.95
C PRO A 404 8.41 22.52 13.23
N ALA A 405 7.91 21.28 13.16
CA ALA A 405 7.81 20.40 14.32
C ALA A 405 9.17 19.98 14.88
N GLN A 406 10.11 19.62 14.00
CA GLN A 406 11.47 19.28 14.42
C GLN A 406 12.16 20.49 15.06
N ARG A 407 12.08 21.67 14.42
CA ARG A 407 12.67 22.92 14.95
C ARG A 407 12.09 23.30 16.31
N ALA A 408 10.80 23.01 16.54
CA ALA A 408 10.15 23.27 17.81
C ALA A 408 10.59 22.31 18.93
N GLY A 409 11.18 21.15 18.58
CA GLY A 409 11.64 20.15 19.54
C GLY A 409 10.60 19.11 19.91
N ILE A 410 9.64 18.83 19.02
CA ILE A 410 8.80 17.64 19.10
C ILE A 410 9.68 16.41 18.89
N LYS A 411 9.44 15.35 19.66
CA LYS A 411 10.25 14.13 19.66
C LYS A 411 9.43 12.89 19.30
N PRO A 412 10.07 11.83 18.77
CA PRO A 412 9.46 10.50 18.69
C PRO A 412 8.90 10.07 20.06
N GLY A 413 7.70 9.47 20.06
CA GLY A 413 7.02 9.01 21.27
C GLY A 413 6.13 10.05 21.97
N ASP A 414 6.21 11.33 21.59
CA ASP A 414 5.32 12.38 22.10
C ASP A 414 3.84 12.06 21.82
N ILE A 415 2.95 12.31 22.77
CA ILE A 415 1.50 12.14 22.60
C ILE A 415 0.86 13.52 22.34
N ILE A 416 0.14 13.68 21.24
CA ILE A 416 -0.60 14.91 20.93
C ILE A 416 -1.94 14.87 21.67
N ALA A 417 -2.08 15.68 22.73
CA ALA A 417 -3.26 15.71 23.58
C ALA A 417 -4.31 16.73 23.12
N LYS A 418 -3.87 17.91 22.64
CA LYS A 418 -4.75 18.98 22.18
C LYS A 418 -4.21 19.70 20.94
N VAL A 419 -5.12 20.22 20.14
CA VAL A 419 -4.87 21.12 19.00
C VAL A 419 -5.69 22.37 19.20
N ASP A 420 -5.05 23.55 19.19
CA ASP A 420 -5.67 24.85 19.43
C ASP A 420 -6.56 24.86 20.70
N GLY A 421 -6.03 24.28 21.79
CA GLY A 421 -6.69 24.16 23.09
C GLY A 421 -7.81 23.12 23.17
N ARG A 422 -8.20 22.48 22.06
CA ARG A 422 -9.26 21.45 22.01
C ARG A 422 -8.66 20.06 22.10
N SER A 423 -9.27 19.19 22.92
CA SER A 423 -8.87 17.79 23.02
C SER A 423 -9.03 17.10 21.67
N ILE A 424 -8.02 16.31 21.29
CA ILE A 424 -8.08 15.46 20.10
C ILE A 424 -8.25 13.98 20.42
N PHE A 425 -8.40 13.63 21.70
CA PHE A 425 -8.74 12.27 22.09
C PHE A 425 -10.08 11.89 21.44
N GLY A 426 -10.13 10.71 20.83
CA GLY A 426 -11.29 10.24 20.08
C GLY A 426 -11.36 10.68 18.61
N LEU A 427 -10.46 11.55 18.14
CA LEU A 427 -10.37 11.84 16.70
C LEU A 427 -9.82 10.63 15.94
N SER A 428 -10.32 10.45 14.71
CA SER A 428 -9.65 9.65 13.68
C SER A 428 -8.30 10.27 13.31
N LEU A 429 -7.35 9.48 12.78
CA LEU A 429 -6.09 10.03 12.27
C LEU A 429 -6.33 11.07 11.18
N ASP A 430 -7.31 10.85 10.30
CA ASP A 430 -7.65 11.79 9.23
C ASP A 430 -8.15 13.14 9.80
N GLN A 431 -9.05 13.11 10.79
CA GLN A 431 -9.49 14.32 11.47
C GLN A 431 -8.33 15.03 12.18
N ALA A 432 -7.43 14.27 12.81
CA ALA A 432 -6.25 14.83 13.45
C ALA A 432 -5.33 15.52 12.42
N VAL A 433 -5.13 14.91 11.26
CA VAL A 433 -4.43 15.53 10.13
C VAL A 433 -5.15 16.81 9.70
N ASP A 434 -6.48 16.78 9.56
CA ASP A 434 -7.27 17.94 9.10
C ASP A 434 -7.17 19.14 10.07
N VAL A 435 -7.13 18.92 11.39
CA VAL A 435 -7.01 20.00 12.38
C VAL A 435 -5.55 20.44 12.61
N ILE A 436 -4.57 19.54 12.50
CA ILE A 436 -3.14 19.87 12.62
C ILE A 436 -2.67 20.62 11.38
N THR A 437 -3.12 20.21 10.19
CA THR A 437 -2.86 20.91 8.94
C THR A 437 -3.77 22.13 8.80
N GLY A 438 -3.54 22.93 7.75
CA GLY A 438 -4.26 24.19 7.58
C GLY A 438 -3.72 25.01 6.42
N PRO A 439 -4.18 26.26 6.26
CA PRO A 439 -3.62 27.19 5.28
C PRO A 439 -2.13 27.43 5.56
N GLU A 440 -1.36 27.64 4.49
CA GLU A 440 0.06 28.00 4.62
C GLU A 440 0.20 29.32 5.37
N ASN A 441 1.29 29.47 6.11
CA ASN A 441 1.60 30.66 6.89
C ASN A 441 0.61 30.95 8.03
N THR A 442 -0.15 29.94 8.46
CA THR A 442 -0.96 30.01 9.68
C THR A 442 -0.28 29.24 10.81
N ASP A 443 -0.61 29.62 12.04
CA ASP A 443 -0.09 28.92 13.22
C ASP A 443 -1.06 27.85 13.70
N VAL A 444 -0.53 26.84 14.38
CA VAL A 444 -1.27 25.84 15.15
C VAL A 444 -0.61 25.62 16.49
N GLU A 445 -1.40 25.50 17.54
CA GLU A 445 -0.90 25.16 18.87
C GLU A 445 -1.09 23.68 19.15
N LEU A 446 0.00 22.95 19.39
CA LEU A 446 -0.03 21.55 19.83
C LEU A 446 0.31 21.45 21.31
N THR A 447 -0.58 20.84 22.09
CA THR A 447 -0.27 20.40 23.46
C THR A 447 0.18 18.95 23.43
N ILE A 448 1.42 18.71 23.87
CA ILE A 448 2.09 17.42 23.88
C ILE A 448 2.18 16.89 25.32
N GLU A 449 1.82 15.63 25.51
CA GLU A 449 2.17 14.83 26.68
C GLU A 449 3.39 13.98 26.36
N ARG A 450 4.55 14.36 26.91
CA ARG A 450 5.80 13.62 26.74
C ARG A 450 5.92 12.57 27.85
N PRO A 451 6.01 11.27 27.52
CA PRO A 451 6.37 10.26 28.50
C PRO A 451 7.77 10.56 29.04
N ILE A 452 7.91 10.60 30.37
CA ILE A 452 9.24 10.63 30.98
C ILE A 452 9.63 9.18 31.20
N ASP A 453 10.64 8.71 30.47
CA ASP A 453 11.22 7.41 30.73
C ASP A 453 11.78 7.39 32.15
N ASP A 454 11.30 6.44 32.95
CA ASP A 454 11.91 6.09 34.23
C ASP A 454 12.97 5.03 33.93
N PRO A 455 14.27 5.36 33.95
CA PRO A 455 15.34 4.41 33.62
C PRO A 455 15.39 3.20 34.55
N SER A 456 14.60 3.16 35.64
CA SER A 456 14.47 2.00 36.52
C SER A 456 13.55 0.89 35.98
N LYS A 457 12.78 1.13 34.89
CA LYS A 457 11.80 0.14 34.37
C LYS A 457 12.30 -0.73 33.22
N ASP A 458 13.35 -0.32 32.52
CA ASP A 458 13.91 -1.10 31.41
C ASP A 458 14.82 -2.25 31.88
N ALA A 459 15.28 -2.21 33.14
CA ALA A 459 15.97 -3.33 33.79
C ALA A 459 15.01 -4.45 34.27
N ALA A 460 13.69 -4.23 34.20
CA ALA A 460 12.66 -5.16 34.72
C ALA A 460 11.82 -5.84 33.62
N LYS A 461 12.27 -5.78 32.35
CA LYS A 461 11.67 -6.52 31.22
C LYS A 461 12.62 -7.57 30.62
N THR A 462 13.56 -8.06 31.42
CA THR A 462 14.26 -9.32 31.18
C THR A 462 13.57 -10.41 32.00
N ASP A 463 13.12 -11.44 31.30
CA ASP A 463 12.74 -12.76 31.78
C ASP A 463 11.54 -12.84 32.73
N THR A 464 10.37 -13.17 32.18
CA THR A 464 9.33 -13.93 32.90
C THR A 464 8.26 -14.49 31.94
N LYS A 465 8.45 -15.76 31.60
CA LYS A 465 7.46 -16.80 31.24
C LYS A 465 7.83 -17.96 32.17
N ASP A 466 6.99 -18.74 32.84
CA ASP A 466 5.57 -19.06 32.75
C ASP A 466 5.10 -19.47 34.17
N ASP A 467 3.80 -19.44 34.43
CA ASP A 467 2.99 -20.64 34.76
C ASP A 467 1.68 -20.23 35.45
N ALA A 468 0.56 -20.79 35.00
CA ALA A 468 -0.76 -20.60 35.61
C ALA A 468 -1.32 -21.96 35.98
N THR A 469 -1.12 -22.32 37.25
CA THR A 469 -2.02 -23.24 37.96
C THR A 469 -3.10 -22.42 38.70
N LYS A 470 -4.34 -22.93 38.66
CA LYS A 470 -5.57 -22.34 39.24
C LYS A 470 -5.43 -21.90 40.71
N GLY A 471 -6.09 -20.79 41.04
CA GLY A 471 -6.49 -20.43 42.41
C GLY A 471 -7.17 -19.06 42.48
N ASP A 472 -8.40 -19.03 43.00
CA ASP A 472 -9.24 -17.85 43.17
C ASP A 472 -8.63 -16.73 44.04
N ALA A 473 -8.85 -15.47 43.67
CA ALA A 473 -9.39 -14.38 44.52
C ALA A 473 -8.96 -12.97 44.07
N LYS A 474 -9.92 -12.05 44.18
CA LYS A 474 -9.90 -10.60 43.92
C LYS A 474 -8.66 -9.84 44.44
N ALA A 475 -8.10 -8.97 43.60
CA ALA A 475 -7.62 -7.64 43.99
C ALA A 475 -7.52 -6.74 42.74
N ALA A 476 -8.03 -5.51 42.85
CA ALA A 476 -7.98 -4.50 41.80
C ALA A 476 -6.64 -3.75 41.87
N ASP A 477 -5.72 -4.04 40.94
CA ASP A 477 -4.44 -3.34 40.84
C ASP A 477 -4.51 -2.17 39.85
N LYS A 478 -4.36 -0.95 40.39
CA LYS A 478 -4.07 0.26 39.63
C LYS A 478 -2.64 0.17 39.09
N LYS A 479 -2.47 0.19 37.76
CA LYS A 479 -1.17 0.39 37.10
C LYS A 479 -0.55 1.72 37.57
N PRO A 480 0.79 1.82 37.80
CA PRO A 480 1.41 3.07 38.22
C PRO A 480 1.34 4.11 37.09
N GLU A 481 0.85 5.31 37.39
CA GLU A 481 0.86 6.45 36.45
C GLU A 481 2.30 6.76 36.02
N GLN A 482 2.58 6.66 34.71
CA GLN A 482 3.81 7.19 34.13
C GLN A 482 3.84 8.70 34.35
N LYS A 483 4.94 9.21 34.90
CA LYS A 483 5.15 10.65 35.04
C LYS A 483 5.22 11.24 33.63
N LYS A 484 4.28 12.12 33.27
CA LYS A 484 4.23 12.78 31.96
C LYS A 484 4.54 14.26 32.13
N GLU A 485 5.31 14.82 31.21
CA GLU A 485 5.52 16.27 31.09
C GLU A 485 4.54 16.82 30.05
N THR A 486 3.85 17.92 30.36
CA THR A 486 2.98 18.61 29.40
C THR A 486 3.72 19.80 28.80
N LEU A 487 3.88 19.80 27.48
CA LEU A 487 4.58 20.82 26.71
C LEU A 487 3.61 21.44 25.69
N THR A 488 3.72 22.75 25.46
CA THR A 488 2.93 23.44 24.43
C THR A 488 3.85 24.01 23.37
N PHE A 489 3.58 23.68 22.10
CA PHE A 489 4.33 24.15 20.95
C PHE A 489 3.44 24.96 20.03
N LYS A 490 3.79 26.23 19.80
CA LYS A 490 3.21 27.03 18.73
C LYS A 490 4.01 26.81 17.46
N LEU A 491 3.39 26.14 16.48
CA LEU A 491 4.02 25.72 15.24
C LEU A 491 3.49 26.55 14.08
N HIS A 492 4.40 26.95 13.19
CA HIS A 492 4.04 27.63 11.96
C HIS A 492 3.84 26.61 10.84
N ARG A 493 2.70 26.63 10.15
CA ARG A 493 2.42 25.70 9.04
C ARG A 493 3.15 26.14 7.78
N SER A 494 4.00 25.27 7.23
CA SER A 494 4.77 25.51 6.01
C SER A 494 4.60 24.37 5.00
N VAL A 495 5.01 24.60 3.75
CA VAL A 495 5.18 23.51 2.78
C VAL A 495 6.27 22.56 3.28
N ILE A 496 5.94 21.27 3.31
CA ILE A 496 6.82 20.18 3.71
C ILE A 496 7.30 19.49 2.44
N LYS A 497 8.61 19.53 2.22
CA LYS A 497 9.27 18.77 1.15
C LYS A 497 9.64 17.42 1.72
N VAL A 498 9.13 16.35 1.11
CA VAL A 498 9.42 14.98 1.52
C VAL A 498 10.41 14.39 0.53
N VAL A 499 11.59 13.98 1.02
CA VAL A 499 12.57 13.26 0.20
C VAL A 499 12.01 11.89 -0.16
N THR A 500 12.07 11.55 -1.44
CA THR A 500 11.43 10.36 -2.03
C THR A 500 12.39 9.23 -2.32
N VAL A 501 13.68 9.55 -2.50
CA VAL A 501 14.75 8.59 -2.77
C VAL A 501 15.49 8.26 -1.48
N LYS A 502 15.53 6.97 -1.14
CA LYS A 502 16.16 6.43 0.07
C LYS A 502 17.21 5.38 -0.27
N GLY A 503 18.33 5.38 0.45
CA GLY A 503 19.40 4.38 0.32
C GLY A 503 19.25 3.18 1.27
N TRP A 504 20.33 2.43 1.46
CA TRP A 504 20.35 1.18 2.23
C TRP A 504 20.32 1.41 3.73
N LYS A 505 21.23 2.25 4.23
CA LYS A 505 21.38 2.53 5.67
C LYS A 505 21.50 4.03 5.89
N ARG A 506 20.78 4.51 6.89
CA ARG A 506 20.77 5.94 7.21
C ARG A 506 21.99 6.28 8.08
N GLU A 507 22.82 7.22 7.62
CA GLU A 507 24.10 7.54 8.29
C GLU A 507 24.13 8.90 8.98
N GLY A 508 23.19 9.79 8.65
CA GLY A 508 23.21 11.17 9.14
C GLY A 508 21.83 11.70 9.53
N ALA A 509 21.87 12.86 10.20
CA ALA A 509 20.68 13.61 10.54
C ALA A 509 19.91 14.10 9.30
N LYS A 510 20.61 14.29 8.18
CA LYS A 510 20.03 14.74 6.91
C LYS A 510 19.18 13.69 6.22
N GLU A 511 18.02 14.07 5.68
CA GLU A 511 17.09 13.22 4.92
C GLU A 511 17.69 12.51 3.70
N ASP A 512 18.78 13.03 3.16
CA ASP A 512 19.50 12.47 2.03
C ASP A 512 20.88 11.87 2.40
N ALA A 513 21.23 11.75 3.68
CA ALA A 513 22.48 11.15 4.13
C ALA A 513 22.38 9.62 4.26
N TRP A 514 22.61 8.92 3.15
CA TRP A 514 22.50 7.45 3.06
C TRP A 514 23.83 6.79 2.70
N ASP A 515 24.11 5.65 3.33
CA ASP A 515 24.90 4.61 2.68
C ASP A 515 24.02 3.95 1.62
N TRP A 516 24.48 4.03 0.38
CA TRP A 516 23.76 3.53 -0.78
C TRP A 516 24.01 2.06 -1.06
N TYR A 517 25.00 1.41 -0.42
CA TYR A 517 25.43 0.06 -0.81
C TYR A 517 24.82 -1.02 0.09
N ILE A 518 23.98 -1.87 -0.51
CA ILE A 518 23.47 -3.09 0.13
C ILE A 518 24.51 -4.20 0.16
N ASP A 519 25.43 -4.20 -0.80
CA ASP A 519 26.63 -5.04 -0.79
C ASP A 519 27.85 -4.18 -1.17
N PRO A 520 28.54 -3.62 -0.17
CA PRO A 520 29.73 -2.80 -0.41
C PRO A 520 30.90 -3.55 -1.05
N ALA A 521 30.99 -4.87 -0.88
CA ALA A 521 32.09 -5.68 -1.39
C ALA A 521 31.99 -5.82 -2.92
N ASN A 522 30.80 -6.07 -3.43
CA ASN A 522 30.53 -6.17 -4.87
C ASN A 522 30.07 -4.85 -5.51
N LYS A 523 29.99 -3.76 -4.72
CA LYS A 523 29.50 -2.44 -5.13
C LYS A 523 28.09 -2.45 -5.71
N ILE A 524 27.21 -3.21 -5.05
CA ILE A 524 25.78 -3.26 -5.39
C ILE A 524 25.08 -2.14 -4.62
N GLY A 525 24.54 -1.17 -5.36
CA GLY A 525 23.72 -0.10 -4.83
C GLY A 525 22.30 -0.56 -4.53
N TYR A 526 21.64 0.15 -3.61
CA TYR A 526 20.22 0.01 -3.31
C TYR A 526 19.59 1.40 -3.29
N VAL A 527 18.54 1.55 -4.08
CA VAL A 527 17.69 2.74 -4.08
C VAL A 527 16.25 2.30 -3.94
N ARG A 528 15.56 2.84 -2.94
CA ARG A 528 14.11 2.74 -2.81
C ARG A 528 13.47 4.08 -3.12
N LEU A 529 12.52 4.06 -4.05
CA LEU A 529 11.67 5.20 -4.35
C LEU A 529 10.32 5.02 -3.64
N THR A 530 9.90 6.01 -2.86
CA THR A 530 8.64 5.89 -2.09
C THR A 530 7.43 6.48 -2.79
N GLN A 531 7.65 7.41 -3.73
CA GLN A 531 6.64 8.07 -4.55
C GLN A 531 7.32 8.87 -5.67
N PHE A 532 6.56 9.25 -6.71
CA PHE A 532 7.02 10.13 -7.78
C PHE A 532 6.56 11.58 -7.54
N ALA A 533 7.35 12.35 -6.80
CA ALA A 533 7.15 13.78 -6.53
C ALA A 533 8.00 14.67 -7.46
N ASP A 534 7.76 15.98 -7.46
CA ASP A 534 8.39 16.95 -8.37
C ASP A 534 9.92 17.01 -8.30
N THR A 535 10.53 16.49 -7.23
CA THR A 535 12.00 16.42 -7.04
C THR A 535 12.60 15.02 -7.23
N SER A 536 11.78 13.98 -7.44
CA SER A 536 12.22 12.58 -7.40
C SER A 536 13.30 12.25 -8.42
N CYS A 537 13.18 12.72 -9.66
CA CYS A 537 14.21 12.44 -10.68
C CYS A 537 15.55 13.08 -10.31
N ALA A 538 15.55 14.34 -9.85
CA ALA A 538 16.76 15.05 -9.45
C ALA A 538 17.40 14.43 -8.18
N GLU A 539 16.60 13.94 -7.24
CA GLU A 539 17.08 13.17 -6.09
C GLU A 539 17.77 11.87 -6.53
N LEU A 540 17.17 11.14 -7.48
CA LEU A 540 17.73 9.91 -8.01
C LEU A 540 19.04 10.15 -8.77
N GLU A 541 19.09 11.20 -9.60
CA GLU A 541 20.30 11.59 -10.34
C GLU A 541 21.48 11.88 -9.41
N ARG A 542 21.24 12.55 -8.27
CA ARG A 542 22.27 12.78 -7.25
C ARG A 542 22.78 11.47 -6.66
N ALA A 543 21.88 10.58 -6.26
CA ALA A 543 22.24 9.27 -5.72
C ALA A 543 23.03 8.42 -6.73
N ILE A 544 22.60 8.37 -7.99
CA ILE A 544 23.30 7.68 -9.07
C ILE A 544 24.70 8.26 -9.26
N SER A 545 24.82 9.58 -9.31
CA SER A 545 26.11 10.26 -9.52
C SER A 545 27.08 9.96 -8.37
N GLU A 546 26.59 9.99 -7.13
CA GLU A 546 27.37 9.66 -5.94
C GLU A 546 27.85 8.20 -5.96
N MET A 547 26.95 7.24 -6.18
CA MET A 547 27.31 5.82 -6.26
C MET A 547 28.28 5.53 -7.41
N LYS A 548 28.07 6.14 -8.59
CA LYS A 548 28.97 5.95 -9.73
C LYS A 548 30.38 6.45 -9.45
N SER A 549 30.52 7.58 -8.74
CA SER A 549 31.85 8.09 -8.35
C SER A 549 32.61 7.14 -7.41
N HIS A 550 31.92 6.18 -6.78
CA HIS A 550 32.47 5.16 -5.89
C HIS A 550 32.46 3.73 -6.48
N GLY A 551 32.20 3.60 -7.80
CA GLY A 551 32.33 2.33 -8.53
C GLY A 551 31.10 1.43 -8.51
N LEU A 552 29.89 2.00 -8.64
CA LEU A 552 28.63 1.25 -8.77
C LEU A 552 28.70 0.17 -9.87
N ASN A 553 28.57 -1.10 -9.50
CA ASN A 553 28.60 -2.24 -10.41
C ASN A 553 27.21 -2.76 -10.77
N ALA A 554 26.23 -2.64 -9.87
CA ALA A 554 24.86 -3.11 -10.05
C ALA A 554 23.89 -2.36 -9.13
N LEU A 555 22.59 -2.39 -9.42
CA LEU A 555 21.59 -1.66 -8.63
C LEU A 555 20.34 -2.51 -8.34
N VAL A 556 19.94 -2.56 -7.07
CA VAL A 556 18.55 -2.88 -6.69
C VAL A 556 17.74 -1.58 -6.71
N PHE A 557 16.72 -1.53 -7.55
CA PHE A 557 15.78 -0.41 -7.63
C PHE A 557 14.41 -0.85 -7.07
N ASP A 558 14.14 -0.47 -5.82
CA ASP A 558 12.97 -0.93 -5.07
C ASP A 558 11.78 0.03 -5.26
N LEU A 559 10.78 -0.42 -6.02
CA LEU A 559 9.50 0.27 -6.28
C LEU A 559 8.34 -0.38 -5.52
N ARG A 560 8.61 -1.31 -4.58
CA ARG A 560 7.57 -1.97 -3.79
C ARG A 560 6.85 -0.93 -2.94
N PHE A 561 5.52 -1.03 -2.92
CA PHE A 561 4.63 -0.11 -2.18
C PHE A 561 4.67 1.36 -2.65
N ASP A 562 5.27 1.66 -3.81
CA ASP A 562 5.21 2.98 -4.42
C ASP A 562 3.92 3.14 -5.25
N PRO A 563 2.96 3.98 -4.81
CA PRO A 563 1.67 4.15 -5.50
C PRO A 563 1.77 4.97 -6.81
N GLY A 564 2.97 5.42 -7.17
CA GLY A 564 3.26 6.23 -8.34
C GLY A 564 3.32 7.73 -8.02
N GLY A 565 2.83 8.54 -8.96
CA GLY A 565 2.84 10.00 -8.85
C GLY A 565 2.93 10.65 -10.22
N LEU A 566 3.78 11.66 -10.36
CA LEU A 566 3.83 12.49 -11.56
C LEU A 566 4.45 11.75 -12.76
N LEU A 567 3.81 11.88 -13.93
CA LEU A 567 4.21 11.21 -15.18
C LEU A 567 5.58 11.68 -15.70
N ASP A 568 5.84 12.98 -15.65
CA ASP A 568 7.12 13.58 -16.07
C ASP A 568 8.30 13.00 -15.27
N GLN A 569 8.09 12.75 -13.98
CA GLN A 569 9.09 12.12 -13.11
C GLN A 569 9.30 10.65 -13.50
N ALA A 570 8.22 9.94 -13.84
CA ALA A 570 8.31 8.57 -14.35
C ALA A 570 9.12 8.49 -15.64
N VAL A 571 8.87 9.40 -16.59
CA VAL A 571 9.59 9.48 -17.86
C VAL A 571 11.06 9.81 -17.63
N CYS A 572 11.35 10.82 -16.81
CA CYS A 572 12.72 11.23 -16.47
C CYS A 572 13.51 10.08 -15.82
N ILE A 573 12.90 9.34 -14.89
CA ILE A 573 13.52 8.19 -14.24
C ILE A 573 13.73 7.03 -15.24
N ALA A 574 12.73 6.71 -16.07
CA ALA A 574 12.86 5.65 -17.08
C ALA A 574 13.99 5.93 -18.09
N ARG A 575 14.20 7.20 -18.47
CA ARG A 575 15.32 7.61 -19.33
C ARG A 575 16.69 7.30 -18.74
N LYS A 576 16.82 7.16 -17.41
CA LYS A 576 18.09 6.77 -16.79
C LYS A 576 18.50 5.34 -17.14
N PHE A 577 17.56 4.50 -17.58
CA PHE A 577 17.83 3.11 -17.94
C PHE A 577 17.92 2.93 -19.46
N VAL A 578 17.01 3.54 -20.23
CA VAL A 578 16.81 3.19 -21.65
C VAL A 578 17.78 3.91 -22.58
N ASN A 579 18.80 3.19 -23.07
CA ASN A 579 19.78 3.66 -24.08
C ASN A 579 19.41 3.26 -25.52
N VAL A 580 18.14 3.40 -25.91
CA VAL A 580 17.65 3.07 -27.26
C VAL A 580 17.17 4.35 -27.93
N GLU A 581 17.86 4.81 -28.98
CA GLU A 581 17.46 6.02 -29.70
C GLU A 581 16.06 5.88 -30.32
N GLY A 582 15.20 6.88 -30.09
CA GLY A 582 13.80 6.85 -30.58
C GLY A 582 12.94 5.74 -29.95
N GLY A 583 13.39 5.13 -28.85
CA GLY A 583 12.62 4.16 -28.10
C GLY A 583 11.48 4.83 -27.33
N PRO A 584 10.21 4.40 -27.46
CA PRO A 584 9.14 4.92 -26.62
C PRO A 584 9.36 4.50 -25.15
N ILE A 585 9.08 5.39 -24.21
CA ILE A 585 9.02 5.11 -22.77
C ILE A 585 7.59 4.72 -22.39
N VAL A 586 6.63 5.57 -22.76
CA VAL A 586 5.21 5.37 -22.51
C VAL A 586 4.39 6.11 -23.56
N ARG A 587 3.22 5.56 -23.89
CA ARG A 587 2.23 6.14 -24.80
C ARG A 587 0.92 6.35 -24.06
N THR A 588 0.14 7.34 -24.47
CA THR A 588 -1.22 7.55 -23.95
C THR A 588 -2.24 7.25 -25.04
N GLN A 589 -3.23 6.43 -24.71
CA GLN A 589 -4.31 6.06 -25.60
C GLN A 589 -5.64 6.60 -25.07
N GLY A 590 -6.22 7.57 -25.78
CA GLY A 590 -7.51 8.17 -25.48
C GLY A 590 -8.71 7.34 -25.97
N PRO A 591 -9.91 7.95 -26.00
CA PRO A 591 -11.11 7.31 -26.52
C PRO A 591 -10.93 6.79 -27.95
N ASN A 592 -11.70 5.77 -28.32
CA ASN A 592 -11.66 5.16 -29.66
C ASN A 592 -10.27 4.65 -30.10
N LYS A 593 -9.43 4.28 -29.13
CA LYS A 593 -8.04 3.82 -29.32
C LYS A 593 -7.14 4.84 -30.02
N ARG A 594 -7.48 6.13 -29.96
CA ARG A 594 -6.64 7.20 -30.52
C ARG A 594 -5.37 7.34 -29.69
N LEU A 595 -4.21 7.31 -30.35
CA LEU A 595 -2.95 7.64 -29.70
C LEU A 595 -2.89 9.17 -29.51
N GLU A 596 -2.76 9.62 -28.27
CA GLU A 596 -2.75 11.05 -27.91
C GLU A 596 -1.32 11.60 -27.79
N SER A 597 -0.45 10.87 -27.09
CA SER A 597 0.96 11.26 -26.91
C SER A 597 1.90 10.05 -26.85
N THR A 598 3.19 10.31 -27.10
CA THR A 598 4.29 9.37 -26.89
C THR A 598 5.45 10.11 -26.26
N GLU A 599 5.93 9.57 -25.15
CA GLU A 599 7.15 10.01 -24.48
C GLU A 599 8.31 9.14 -24.96
N TRP A 600 9.42 9.78 -25.30
CA TRP A 600 10.58 9.12 -25.91
C TRP A 600 11.77 9.04 -24.95
N SER A 601 12.62 8.06 -25.17
CA SER A 601 13.92 7.91 -24.53
C SER A 601 14.87 9.03 -24.94
N ASP A 602 15.89 9.24 -24.12
CA ASP A 602 17.05 10.08 -24.44
C ASP A 602 18.32 9.32 -24.03
N PRO A 603 19.05 8.72 -24.99
CA PRO A 603 20.31 8.01 -24.75
C PRO A 603 21.35 8.80 -23.93
N SER A 604 21.35 10.14 -24.02
CA SER A 604 22.30 10.97 -23.25
C SER A 604 22.02 10.99 -21.76
N GLU A 605 20.79 10.63 -21.35
CA GLU A 605 20.37 10.54 -19.95
C GLU A 605 20.54 9.13 -19.35
N ALA A 606 20.86 8.12 -20.18
CA ALA A 606 20.81 6.68 -19.85
C ALA A 606 21.98 6.20 -18.99
N SER A 607 22.15 6.84 -17.83
CA SER A 607 23.27 6.61 -16.92
C SER A 607 23.33 5.16 -16.36
N LEU A 608 22.22 4.45 -16.21
CA LEU A 608 22.18 3.09 -15.66
C LEU A 608 22.15 1.98 -16.73
N ALA A 609 22.23 2.33 -18.02
CA ALA A 609 22.04 1.35 -19.11
C ALA A 609 23.08 0.22 -19.18
N ASN A 610 24.27 0.42 -18.60
CA ASN A 610 25.42 -0.48 -18.74
C ASN A 610 25.73 -1.28 -17.46
N ILE A 611 24.82 -1.30 -16.49
CA ILE A 611 24.97 -2.10 -15.27
C ILE A 611 23.77 -3.03 -15.09
N PRO A 612 23.95 -4.20 -14.45
CA PRO A 612 22.83 -5.03 -14.02
C PRO A 612 21.88 -4.28 -13.07
N VAL A 613 20.58 -4.38 -13.34
CA VAL A 613 19.53 -3.79 -12.48
C VAL A 613 18.45 -4.82 -12.15
N ILE A 614 18.10 -4.94 -10.87
CA ILE A 614 16.86 -5.64 -10.47
C ILE A 614 15.87 -4.62 -9.96
N VAL A 615 14.67 -4.60 -10.55
CA VAL A 615 13.56 -3.74 -10.12
C VAL A 615 12.61 -4.56 -9.27
N LEU A 616 12.42 -4.16 -8.00
CA LEU A 616 11.46 -4.83 -7.11
C LEU A 616 10.08 -4.20 -7.25
N VAL A 617 9.06 -5.03 -7.47
CA VAL A 617 7.65 -4.61 -7.56
C VAL A 617 6.74 -5.51 -6.75
N ASN A 618 5.60 -4.98 -6.34
CA ASN A 618 4.53 -5.75 -5.70
C ASN A 618 3.15 -5.12 -5.95
N GLN A 619 2.12 -5.66 -5.31
CA GLN A 619 0.74 -5.18 -5.45
C GLN A 619 0.52 -3.72 -5.01
N GLY A 620 1.47 -3.11 -4.30
CA GLY A 620 1.45 -1.69 -3.95
C GLY A 620 2.16 -0.78 -4.97
N SER A 621 2.90 -1.36 -5.92
CA SER A 621 3.53 -0.64 -7.04
C SER A 621 2.45 -0.28 -8.07
N ALA A 622 2.22 1.02 -8.32
CA ALA A 622 1.15 1.48 -9.19
C ALA A 622 1.55 2.66 -10.09
N SER A 623 0.84 2.86 -11.20
CA SER A 623 0.93 4.05 -12.06
C SER A 623 2.36 4.35 -12.55
N ALA A 624 2.97 5.46 -12.13
CA ALA A 624 4.34 5.82 -12.51
C ALA A 624 5.35 4.68 -12.25
N SER A 625 5.23 3.96 -11.13
CA SER A 625 6.04 2.78 -10.81
C SER A 625 5.92 1.69 -11.87
N GLU A 626 4.71 1.49 -12.41
CA GLU A 626 4.41 0.50 -13.46
C GLU A 626 4.89 0.97 -14.83
N ILE A 627 4.88 2.28 -15.09
CA ILE A 627 5.48 2.85 -16.31
C ILE A 627 6.98 2.59 -16.33
N VAL A 628 7.68 2.88 -15.23
CA VAL A 628 9.14 2.68 -15.15
C VAL A 628 9.49 1.20 -15.23
N SER A 629 8.90 0.37 -14.38
CA SER A 629 9.17 -1.08 -14.37
C SER A 629 8.76 -1.76 -15.66
N GLY A 630 7.59 -1.43 -16.23
CA GLY A 630 7.13 -1.98 -17.50
C GLY A 630 7.97 -1.53 -18.70
N CYS A 631 8.49 -0.30 -18.68
CA CYS A 631 9.44 0.19 -19.66
C CYS A 631 10.75 -0.62 -19.59
N ILE A 632 11.36 -0.72 -18.41
CA ILE A 632 12.59 -1.49 -18.18
C ILE A 632 12.40 -2.95 -18.60
N SER A 633 11.32 -3.60 -18.14
CA SER A 633 10.95 -4.96 -18.52
C SER A 633 10.89 -5.15 -20.03
N THR A 634 10.21 -4.24 -20.73
CA THR A 634 10.05 -4.35 -22.19
C THR A 634 11.40 -4.29 -22.92
N TYR A 635 12.33 -3.44 -22.49
CA TYR A 635 13.66 -3.34 -23.10
C TYR A 635 14.58 -4.49 -22.67
N ALA A 636 14.43 -4.99 -21.44
CA ALA A 636 15.13 -6.18 -20.96
C ALA A 636 14.77 -7.42 -21.79
N HIS A 637 13.47 -7.68 -22.02
CA HIS A 637 13.01 -8.81 -22.86
C HIS A 637 13.43 -8.70 -24.32
N LYS A 638 13.80 -7.50 -24.79
CA LYS A 638 14.39 -7.29 -26.11
C LYS A 638 15.91 -7.49 -26.15
N GLY A 639 16.53 -7.82 -25.02
CA GLY A 639 17.98 -7.91 -24.87
C GLY A 639 18.70 -6.57 -24.94
N GLN A 640 18.00 -5.46 -24.68
CA GLN A 640 18.54 -4.09 -24.79
C GLN A 640 18.93 -3.49 -23.44
N LEU A 641 18.53 -4.13 -22.33
CA LEU A 641 18.94 -3.79 -20.97
C LEU A 641 19.31 -5.05 -20.20
N ASP A 642 20.33 -4.96 -19.35
CA ASP A 642 20.67 -6.01 -18.39
C ASP A 642 19.83 -5.84 -17.12
N ALA A 643 18.53 -6.15 -17.22
CA ALA A 643 17.61 -5.92 -16.12
C ALA A 643 16.59 -7.06 -15.91
N LEU A 644 16.06 -7.14 -14.70
CA LEU A 644 15.06 -8.12 -14.30
C LEU A 644 14.03 -7.49 -13.35
N ILE A 645 12.76 -7.84 -13.51
CA ILE A 645 11.68 -7.48 -12.58
C ILE A 645 11.47 -8.63 -11.59
N LEU A 646 11.55 -8.36 -10.29
CA LEU A 646 11.42 -9.38 -9.25
C LEU A 646 10.33 -9.00 -8.24
N GLY A 647 9.60 -10.00 -7.74
CA GLY A 647 8.70 -9.85 -6.61
C GLY A 647 7.32 -10.41 -6.87
N ALA A 648 6.30 -9.55 -6.88
CA ALA A 648 4.90 -9.91 -7.15
C ALA A 648 4.28 -8.96 -8.18
N ARG A 649 3.22 -9.40 -8.86
CA ARG A 649 2.48 -8.56 -9.82
C ARG A 649 2.14 -7.19 -9.23
N SER A 650 2.24 -6.14 -10.05
CA SER A 650 1.89 -4.77 -9.69
C SER A 650 0.37 -4.51 -9.69
N TYR A 651 -0.03 -3.33 -9.19
CA TYR A 651 -1.44 -3.00 -8.93
C TYR A 651 -2.35 -3.03 -10.18
N GLY A 652 -1.91 -2.49 -11.31
CA GLY A 652 -2.69 -2.33 -12.53
C GLY A 652 -3.36 -0.96 -12.70
N LYS A 653 -2.76 0.13 -12.22
CA LYS A 653 -3.30 1.49 -12.38
C LYS A 653 -2.66 2.17 -13.59
N GLY A 654 -3.14 1.81 -14.78
CA GLY A 654 -2.69 2.40 -16.04
C GLY A 654 -3.55 3.55 -16.57
N SER A 655 -4.26 4.32 -15.74
CA SER A 655 -5.20 5.36 -16.20
C SER A 655 -4.65 6.78 -16.04
N VAL A 656 -5.00 7.67 -16.98
CA VAL A 656 -4.64 9.10 -17.00
C VAL A 656 -5.84 9.93 -16.57
N GLN A 657 -5.73 10.66 -15.46
CA GLN A 657 -6.78 11.54 -14.99
C GLN A 657 -6.50 13.00 -15.36
N ASN A 658 -7.46 13.64 -16.03
CA ASN A 658 -7.45 15.07 -16.25
C ASN A 658 -8.27 15.77 -15.18
N VAL A 659 -7.71 16.84 -14.63
CA VAL A 659 -8.35 17.70 -13.64
C VAL A 659 -8.88 18.94 -14.36
N LEU A 660 -10.21 19.10 -14.37
CA LEU A 660 -10.88 20.15 -15.14
C LEU A 660 -11.71 21.03 -14.20
N PRO A 661 -11.59 22.38 -14.27
CA PRO A 661 -12.46 23.25 -13.51
C PRO A 661 -13.90 23.19 -14.06
N VAL A 662 -14.85 22.91 -13.17
CA VAL A 662 -16.29 22.92 -13.44
C VAL A 662 -16.86 24.33 -13.19
N THR A 663 -16.47 24.89 -12.04
CA THR A 663 -16.69 26.29 -11.62
C THR A 663 -15.42 26.79 -10.93
N PRO A 664 -15.30 28.07 -10.52
CA PRO A 664 -14.13 28.54 -9.79
C PRO A 664 -13.79 27.74 -8.51
N ASN A 665 -14.80 27.12 -7.90
CA ASN A 665 -14.68 26.37 -6.65
C ASN A 665 -15.09 24.89 -6.79
N CYS A 666 -15.27 24.35 -7.99
CA CYS A 666 -15.62 22.94 -8.20
C CYS A 666 -14.79 22.38 -9.34
N ILE A 667 -14.26 21.18 -9.15
CA ILE A 667 -13.35 20.52 -10.09
C ILE A 667 -13.92 19.13 -10.39
N ILE A 668 -13.68 18.63 -11.60
CA ILE A 668 -13.92 17.23 -11.93
C ILE A 668 -12.60 16.58 -12.31
N LYS A 669 -12.35 15.40 -11.75
CA LYS A 669 -11.26 14.51 -12.13
C LYS A 669 -11.85 13.40 -12.98
N VAL A 670 -11.37 13.25 -14.21
CA VAL A 670 -11.93 12.28 -15.18
C VAL A 670 -10.80 11.48 -15.81
N THR A 671 -10.93 10.16 -15.86
CA THR A 671 -10.01 9.31 -16.63
C THR A 671 -10.23 9.52 -18.13
N THR A 672 -9.23 10.08 -18.82
CA THR A 672 -9.33 10.45 -20.25
C THR A 672 -8.54 9.53 -21.18
N ALA A 673 -7.55 8.81 -20.66
CA ALA A 673 -6.71 7.92 -21.44
C ALA A 673 -6.16 6.77 -20.58
N TYR A 674 -5.57 5.77 -21.23
CA TYR A 674 -4.78 4.72 -20.60
C TYR A 674 -3.31 4.80 -21.04
N TYR A 675 -2.40 4.49 -20.11
CA TYR A 675 -0.99 4.28 -20.38
C TYR A 675 -0.78 2.97 -21.11
N MET A 676 0.07 3.04 -22.14
CA MET A 676 0.46 1.92 -22.97
C MET A 676 1.99 1.83 -22.98
N LEU A 677 2.50 0.63 -22.68
CA LEU A 677 3.92 0.33 -22.63
C LEU A 677 4.56 0.26 -24.03
N PRO A 678 5.90 0.24 -24.12
CA PRO A 678 6.62 0.16 -25.40
C PRO A 678 6.27 -1.08 -26.25
N ASN A 679 5.73 -2.14 -25.65
CA ASN A 679 5.23 -3.36 -26.31
C ASN A 679 3.74 -3.28 -26.70
N ASN A 680 3.11 -2.10 -26.61
CA ASN A 680 1.69 -1.84 -26.86
C ASN A 680 0.71 -2.46 -25.83
N LYS A 681 1.19 -2.98 -24.70
CA LYS A 681 0.32 -3.47 -23.62
C LYS A 681 -0.25 -2.31 -22.80
N ILE A 682 -1.55 -2.36 -22.51
CA ILE A 682 -2.20 -1.46 -21.55
C ILE A 682 -2.03 -2.06 -20.15
N ILE A 683 -1.53 -1.24 -19.22
CA ILE A 683 -1.25 -1.67 -17.83
C ILE A 683 -2.54 -1.74 -17.00
N HIS A 684 -3.54 -0.94 -17.37
CA HIS A 684 -4.76 -0.76 -16.58
C HIS A 684 -5.59 -2.05 -16.45
N ARG A 685 -5.97 -2.42 -15.22
CA ARG A 685 -6.85 -3.57 -14.93
C ARG A 685 -8.28 -3.25 -15.36
N LEU A 686 -8.60 -3.60 -16.60
CA LEU A 686 -9.96 -3.49 -17.11
C LEU A 686 -10.88 -4.58 -16.50
N PRO A 687 -12.20 -4.34 -16.40
CA PRO A 687 -13.14 -5.36 -15.97
C PRO A 687 -13.01 -6.65 -16.78
N GLY A 688 -12.81 -7.78 -16.10
CA GLY A 688 -12.62 -9.09 -16.73
C GLY A 688 -11.24 -9.35 -17.32
N ALA A 689 -10.26 -8.47 -17.10
CA ALA A 689 -8.90 -8.67 -17.58
C ALA A 689 -8.19 -9.82 -16.83
N GLU A 690 -7.58 -10.74 -17.59
CA GLU A 690 -6.72 -11.81 -17.07
C GLU A 690 -5.26 -11.34 -16.91
N GLU A 691 -4.88 -10.35 -17.72
CA GLU A 691 -3.58 -9.69 -17.67
C GLU A 691 -3.73 -8.19 -17.37
N TRP A 692 -2.97 -7.71 -16.39
CA TRP A 692 -2.86 -6.29 -16.02
C TRP A 692 -1.54 -6.06 -15.29
N GLY A 693 -1.21 -4.80 -15.04
CA GLY A 693 0.00 -4.44 -14.33
C GLY A 693 1.27 -4.95 -15.04
N ILE A 694 2.32 -5.09 -14.25
CA ILE A 694 3.62 -5.63 -14.59
C ILE A 694 3.74 -6.97 -13.88
N GLU A 695 3.93 -8.02 -14.65
CA GLU A 695 4.30 -9.33 -14.13
C GLU A 695 5.81 -9.34 -13.84
N PRO A 696 6.25 -9.78 -12.66
CA PRO A 696 7.68 -9.98 -12.44
C PRO A 696 8.18 -11.15 -13.29
N ASP A 697 9.43 -11.06 -13.73
CA ASP A 697 10.14 -12.15 -14.41
C ASP A 697 10.32 -13.30 -13.40
N LEU A 698 10.89 -13.00 -12.21
CA LEU A 698 10.99 -13.96 -11.12
C LEU A 698 10.01 -13.64 -9.99
N LYS A 699 9.08 -14.56 -9.74
CA LYS A 699 8.13 -14.47 -8.61
C LYS A 699 8.79 -14.96 -7.34
N VAL A 700 8.83 -14.11 -6.32
CA VAL A 700 9.27 -14.52 -4.97
C VAL A 700 8.18 -14.13 -4.00
N GLU A 701 7.47 -15.12 -3.49
CA GLU A 701 6.32 -14.91 -2.62
C GLU A 701 6.75 -14.70 -1.17
N MET A 702 6.21 -13.65 -0.56
CA MET A 702 6.39 -13.28 0.83
C MET A 702 5.12 -13.58 1.63
N LEU A 703 5.25 -14.24 2.78
CA LEU A 703 4.11 -14.39 3.68
C LEU A 703 3.68 -13.02 4.24
N PRO A 704 2.37 -12.78 4.51
CA PRO A 704 1.90 -11.50 5.02
C PRO A 704 2.64 -10.98 6.27
N LYS A 705 2.99 -11.90 7.17
CA LYS A 705 3.78 -11.59 8.37
C LYS A 705 5.23 -11.23 8.06
N GLN A 706 5.87 -11.92 7.11
CA GLN A 706 7.21 -11.56 6.66
C GLN A 706 7.21 -10.16 6.03
N THR A 707 6.24 -9.88 5.15
CA THR A 707 6.05 -8.55 4.55
C THR A 707 5.88 -7.45 5.61
N THR A 708 5.06 -7.71 6.64
CA THR A 708 4.85 -6.76 7.74
C THR A 708 6.14 -6.54 8.53
N ASN A 709 6.86 -7.60 8.87
CA ASN A 709 8.11 -7.52 9.61
C ASN A 709 9.18 -6.76 8.80
N ALA A 710 9.30 -7.01 7.51
CA ALA A 710 10.22 -6.30 6.63
C ALA A 710 9.91 -4.80 6.57
N LEU A 711 8.63 -4.43 6.44
CA LEU A 711 8.19 -3.03 6.44
C LEU A 711 8.47 -2.33 7.78
N LEU A 712 8.18 -2.99 8.90
CA LEU A 712 8.43 -2.43 10.22
C LEU A 712 9.93 -2.25 10.48
N LEU A 713 10.74 -3.27 10.18
CA LEU A 713 12.19 -3.20 10.32
C LEU A 713 12.76 -2.07 9.46
N ARG A 714 12.34 -1.97 8.19
CA ARG A 714 12.78 -0.90 7.29
C ARG A 714 12.36 0.48 7.78
N ARG A 715 11.10 0.65 8.20
CA ARG A 715 10.59 1.91 8.77
C ARG A 715 11.42 2.33 9.97
N ASP A 716 11.66 1.40 10.89
CA ASP A 716 12.37 1.69 12.13
C ASP A 716 13.86 1.93 11.89
N ALA A 717 14.48 1.28 10.88
CA ALA A 717 15.86 1.50 10.46
C ALA A 717 16.08 2.88 9.81
N ASP A 718 15.07 3.41 9.12
CA ASP A 718 15.12 4.75 8.51
C ASP A 718 15.03 5.89 9.54
N ILE A 719 14.51 5.60 10.75
CA ILE A 719 14.29 6.61 11.78
C ILE A 719 15.60 6.86 12.51
N VAL A 720 16.11 8.09 12.37
CA VAL A 720 17.23 8.59 13.18
C VAL A 720 16.65 9.40 14.34
N PRO A 721 16.90 9.01 15.60
CA PRO A 721 16.54 9.82 16.75
C PRO A 721 17.29 11.16 16.73
N LEU A 722 16.56 12.27 16.82
CA LEU A 722 17.13 13.62 16.74
C LEU A 722 16.80 14.44 18.00
N THR A 723 17.79 15.20 18.46
CA THR A 723 17.68 16.27 19.46
C THR A 723 17.91 17.64 18.81
N LYS A 724 17.82 18.71 19.60
CA LYS A 724 18.16 20.07 19.15
C LYS A 724 19.63 20.19 18.71
N ASP A 725 20.50 19.31 19.19
CA ASP A 725 21.96 19.35 18.97
C ASP A 725 22.44 18.30 17.93
N GLY A 726 21.51 17.59 17.25
CA GLY A 726 21.83 16.56 16.26
C GLY A 726 21.34 15.16 16.66
N ILE A 727 22.00 14.10 16.20
CA ILE A 727 21.62 12.70 16.48
C ILE A 727 21.61 12.46 18.00
N ASP A 728 20.49 11.94 18.50
CA ASP A 728 20.34 11.57 19.91
C ASP A 728 21.16 10.31 20.21
N GLN A 729 22.38 10.48 20.70
CA GLN A 729 23.25 9.37 21.08
C GLN A 729 22.76 8.58 22.29
N SER A 730 21.80 9.13 23.06
CA SER A 730 21.21 8.45 24.21
C SER A 730 20.02 7.57 23.84
N ALA A 731 19.47 7.76 22.63
CA ALA A 731 18.36 6.96 22.14
C ALA A 731 18.81 5.55 21.74
N LYS A 732 17.85 4.61 21.81
CA LYS A 732 18.07 3.24 21.33
C LYS A 732 18.48 3.27 19.86
N SER A 733 19.58 2.58 19.53
CA SER A 733 20.04 2.47 18.14
C SER A 733 18.95 1.85 17.25
N PRO A 734 18.79 2.36 16.02
CA PRO A 734 17.84 1.79 15.07
C PRO A 734 18.23 0.34 14.72
N PRO A 735 17.25 -0.51 14.32
CA PRO A 735 17.55 -1.86 13.87
C PRO A 735 18.48 -1.86 12.64
N ASN A 736 19.30 -2.90 12.49
CA ASN A 736 20.19 -3.02 11.35
C ASN A 736 19.39 -3.49 10.11
N PRO A 737 19.37 -2.75 8.98
CA PRO A 737 18.71 -3.20 7.76
C PRO A 737 19.24 -4.53 7.20
N ASP A 738 20.49 -4.93 7.50
CA ASP A 738 21.05 -6.22 7.07
C ASP A 738 20.30 -7.44 7.62
N ASP A 739 19.54 -7.26 8.71
CA ASP A 739 18.63 -8.28 9.24
C ASP A 739 17.55 -8.67 8.24
N LEU A 740 17.23 -7.80 7.26
CA LEU A 740 16.31 -8.14 6.17
C LEU A 740 16.82 -9.30 5.32
N LEU A 741 18.14 -9.35 5.11
CA LEU A 741 18.82 -10.38 4.34
C LEU A 741 19.20 -11.56 5.23
N THR A 742 19.97 -11.28 6.28
CA THR A 742 20.64 -12.31 7.09
C THR A 742 19.69 -13.17 7.92
N LYS A 743 18.45 -12.71 8.16
CA LYS A 743 17.40 -13.45 8.87
C LYS A 743 16.27 -13.93 7.95
N GLY A 744 16.42 -13.83 6.63
CA GLY A 744 15.38 -14.22 5.67
C GLY A 744 14.06 -13.46 5.85
N THR A 745 14.14 -12.21 6.36
CA THR A 745 12.95 -11.41 6.63
C THR A 745 12.39 -10.79 5.35
N ASP A 746 13.23 -10.50 4.35
CA ASP A 746 12.85 -10.03 3.01
C ASP A 746 13.48 -10.89 1.92
N LEU A 747 12.82 -12.00 1.59
CA LEU A 747 13.31 -12.99 0.62
C LEU A 747 13.41 -12.44 -0.80
N GLN A 748 12.53 -11.49 -1.17
CA GLN A 748 12.57 -10.83 -2.47
C GLN A 748 13.89 -10.06 -2.61
N LEU A 749 14.22 -9.27 -1.60
CA LEU A 749 15.45 -8.50 -1.58
C LEU A 749 16.69 -9.39 -1.50
N GLU A 750 16.68 -10.43 -0.67
CA GLU A 750 17.77 -11.42 -0.57
C GLU A 750 18.04 -12.11 -1.91
N THR A 751 16.97 -12.54 -2.60
CA THR A 751 17.07 -13.14 -3.94
C THR A 751 17.64 -12.15 -4.95
N ALA A 752 17.21 -10.89 -4.92
CA ALA A 752 17.73 -9.85 -5.80
C ALA A 752 19.24 -9.61 -5.59
N VAL A 753 19.69 -9.54 -4.33
CA VAL A 753 21.12 -9.39 -4.01
C VAL A 753 21.92 -10.58 -4.51
N LEU A 754 21.44 -11.82 -4.30
CA LEU A 754 22.11 -13.02 -4.79
C LEU A 754 22.24 -13.03 -6.32
N LEU A 755 21.17 -12.70 -7.04
CA LEU A 755 21.18 -12.63 -8.50
C LEU A 755 22.14 -11.55 -9.04
N LEU A 756 22.16 -10.37 -8.42
CA LEU A 756 23.09 -9.30 -8.80
C LEU A 756 24.54 -9.68 -8.48
N LYS A 757 24.81 -10.31 -7.33
CA LYS A 757 26.13 -10.86 -7.01
C LYS A 757 26.57 -11.85 -8.09
N ALA A 758 25.71 -12.79 -8.48
CA ALA A 758 26.00 -13.76 -9.53
C ALA A 758 26.33 -13.08 -10.86
N ARG A 759 25.53 -12.09 -11.25
CA ARG A 759 25.73 -11.33 -12.49
C ARG A 759 27.03 -10.53 -12.50
N VAL A 760 27.33 -9.82 -11.40
CA VAL A 760 28.56 -9.03 -11.24
C VAL A 760 29.79 -9.94 -11.25
N LEU A 761 29.77 -11.05 -10.50
CA LEU A 761 30.89 -11.99 -10.48
C LEU A 761 31.15 -12.60 -11.86
N ALA A 762 30.09 -12.98 -12.59
CA ALA A 762 30.23 -13.52 -13.93
C ALA A 762 30.81 -12.52 -14.94
N GLN A 763 30.50 -11.22 -14.81
CA GLN A 763 31.04 -10.15 -15.68
C GLN A 763 32.53 -9.89 -15.44
N HIS A 764 33.03 -10.13 -14.23
CA HIS A 764 34.45 -9.92 -13.88
C HIS A 764 35.33 -11.14 -14.15
N MET A 765 34.74 -12.26 -14.60
CA MET A 765 35.48 -13.46 -15.01
C MET A 765 35.96 -13.35 -16.46
N PRO A 766 37.19 -13.82 -16.77
CA PRO A 766 37.67 -13.87 -18.15
C PRO A 766 36.78 -14.79 -18.99
N GLU A 767 36.28 -14.30 -20.13
CA GLU A 767 35.57 -15.13 -21.10
C GLU A 767 36.42 -16.35 -21.45
N ALA A 768 35.82 -17.55 -21.37
CA ALA A 768 36.45 -18.76 -21.87
C ALA A 768 36.67 -18.60 -23.38
N THR A 769 37.86 -18.17 -23.80
CA THR A 769 38.26 -18.18 -25.20
C THR A 769 38.00 -19.57 -25.76
N ALA A 770 37.10 -19.66 -26.72
CA ALA A 770 36.87 -20.85 -27.51
C ALA A 770 38.19 -21.26 -28.19
N GLN A 771 38.92 -22.18 -27.58
CA GLN A 771 39.96 -22.95 -28.26
C GLN A 771 39.27 -23.87 -29.28
N THR A 772 38.97 -23.34 -30.45
CA THR A 772 38.74 -24.16 -31.64
C THR A 772 39.20 -23.40 -32.87
N LYS A 773 40.08 -24.05 -33.64
CA LYS A 773 40.70 -23.63 -34.91
C LYS A 773 42.01 -22.84 -34.81
N ASP A 774 43.07 -23.49 -34.35
CA ASP A 774 44.36 -23.36 -35.04
C ASP A 774 45.29 -24.54 -34.74
N ASN A 775 44.93 -25.74 -35.22
CA ASN A 775 45.83 -26.89 -35.18
C ASN A 775 45.72 -27.76 -36.44
N GLN A 776 45.58 -27.11 -37.60
CA GLN A 776 45.79 -27.72 -38.91
C GLN A 776 46.48 -26.72 -39.83
N ARG A 777 47.76 -26.46 -39.60
CA ARG A 777 48.73 -26.05 -40.63
C ARG A 777 50.13 -26.05 -40.04
N GLN A 778 50.83 -27.14 -40.29
CA GLN A 778 52.28 -27.38 -40.32
C GLN A 778 52.41 -28.88 -40.08
N ILE A 779 52.87 -29.67 -41.05
CA ILE A 779 54.29 -29.97 -41.33
C ILE A 779 54.35 -30.57 -42.76
N PRO A 780 55.46 -30.39 -43.50
CA PRO A 780 55.54 -30.44 -44.98
C PRO A 780 55.38 -31.81 -45.65
#